data_AF-A0A8S3V2X6-F1
#
_entry.id   AF-A0A8S3V2X6-F1
#
_cell.length_a   1.000
_cell.length_b   1.000
_cell.length_c   1.000
_cell.angle_alpha   90.00
_cell.angle_beta   90.00
_cell.angle_gamma   90.00
#
_symmetry.space_group_name_H-M   'P 1'
#
loop_
_entity.id
_entity.type
_entity.pdbx_description
1 polymer ?
#
loop_
_entity_poly.entity_id
_entity_poly.type
_entity_poly.pdbx_seq_one_letter_code
_entity_poly.pdbx_strand_id
1 'polypeptide(L)'
;MNVSVYKDFGFPNRTLMAIAGTSVDTCQDCDNSGTNENSCNNNLLVSDMLTSGYQTGQDVQPPYKTNDNFDQGKCGFGGSTDTENGFRTAKGGINKDRLDSKYSPHHHLHYKAFYAARRATEQFLVDQDIGIINDMKADTFVQIFGLGKRYQASFGFVIDDTGSMGDEIEEVRKACIDIITNVFGTPNAPSNYILVTFNDPVKHMHRLTTSNGLEMISALGNLTVEGGDDCPEYAMSGLEKAIELCQEQSTIFFYTDAPAKDEAERDTVMNAAEEKQIDLQLFVQNETCGPLRKRRATKRTKRDVESHVYSQVAEGTGGAIYRFNTSLLGELMIQISEELFPSATAIVDTFELKDGETNPISFPVDSMLNNVKITVIGATSAADVNIESPLGSIMTAVTTSVYFESPDKVVVTVLNPTPAQTSVDFHYLITEEAEDGYFYRISGKPIEGKQYRIYLTVYDLPVGMDASGVRLETNGSPTNNLDISEVAGDFGTTYFVSTTLSYDLYKISMYGTDNSGNTWMRTSPYLITPTTVRLKVISTPDLYMNTVSTVSYTVENKGFESETFVVEVTDDRGLLTGQTSFTQLITSNGSTEIICQLQGSSLYNTVTYTITVRKLGSVNILMEESQTIYISQEFPPSCSVQTLVEICDDLGNTSCSEVTWNGKAAISFTTELSSIAGSKGLIFDTSSEYSSPININVRSRLLSVLLPDSKINPSDVFGDLKCDVSNKPPIATTLQQPLDIEDLDLE
;
A
#
# COMPACT_ATOMS: atom_id res chain seq x y z
N MET A 1 31.89 -0.09 18.66
CA MET A 1 30.67 -0.69 18.10
C MET A 1 31.06 -1.39 16.81
N ASN A 2 30.75 -2.68 16.66
CA ASN A 2 30.95 -3.39 15.40
C ASN A 2 29.84 -2.93 14.44
N VAL A 3 30.19 -2.29 13.32
CA VAL A 3 29.22 -1.62 12.42
C VAL A 3 28.76 -2.57 11.29
N SER A 4 29.11 -3.85 11.38
CA SER A 4 28.72 -4.89 10.44
C SER A 4 27.41 -5.55 10.85
N VAL A 5 26.50 -5.75 9.90
CA VAL A 5 25.29 -6.57 10.09
C VAL A 5 25.69 -7.99 10.51
N TYR A 6 25.05 -8.51 11.56
CA TYR A 6 25.24 -9.89 11.97
C TYR A 6 24.39 -10.81 11.09
N LYS A 7 25.00 -11.28 9.99
CA LYS A 7 24.33 -12.02 8.90
C LYS A 7 23.55 -13.27 9.32
N ASP A 8 23.90 -13.87 10.44
CA ASP A 8 23.26 -15.10 10.92
C ASP A 8 21.98 -14.83 11.74
N PHE A 9 21.76 -13.58 12.17
CA PHE A 9 20.61 -13.22 13.00
C PHE A 9 19.29 -13.30 12.21
N GLY A 10 18.29 -13.97 12.76
CA GLY A 10 16.97 -14.11 12.15
C GLY A 10 16.84 -15.26 11.14
N PHE A 11 17.93 -15.97 10.78
CA PHE A 11 17.88 -17.05 9.81
C PHE A 11 17.91 -18.45 10.44
N PRO A 12 17.15 -19.41 9.89
CA PRO A 12 17.11 -20.78 10.40
C PRO A 12 18.45 -21.50 10.21
N ASN A 13 18.72 -22.48 11.08
CA ASN A 13 19.93 -23.33 11.01
C ASN A 13 21.27 -22.57 11.07
N ARG A 14 21.28 -21.33 11.56
CA ARG A 14 22.51 -20.58 11.83
C ARG A 14 22.87 -20.65 13.30
N THR A 15 24.15 -20.81 13.58
CA THR A 15 24.65 -20.76 14.96
C THR A 15 24.85 -19.31 15.33
N LEU A 16 23.95 -18.79 16.17
CA LEU A 16 24.10 -17.45 16.71
C LEU A 16 25.32 -17.38 17.63
N MET A 17 25.99 -16.24 17.66
CA MET A 17 26.93 -15.92 18.74
C MET A 17 26.21 -15.97 20.09
N ALA A 18 26.97 -16.11 21.17
CA ALA A 18 26.41 -16.26 22.50
C ALA A 18 25.43 -15.12 22.83
N ILE A 19 24.22 -15.43 23.27
CA ILE A 19 23.23 -14.43 23.67
C ILE A 19 23.44 -14.14 25.15
N ALA A 20 23.58 -12.87 25.51
CA ALA A 20 23.77 -12.47 26.89
C ALA A 20 22.50 -12.76 27.70
N GLY A 21 22.58 -13.75 28.60
CA GLY A 21 21.48 -14.13 29.49
C GLY A 21 21.02 -13.01 30.43
N THR A 22 19.93 -13.26 31.18
CA THR A 22 19.31 -12.26 32.07
C THR A 22 20.23 -11.79 33.21
N SER A 23 21.19 -12.63 33.62
CA SER A 23 22.17 -12.33 34.68
C SER A 23 23.47 -11.68 34.17
N VAL A 24 23.62 -11.50 32.86
CA VAL A 24 24.83 -10.91 32.26
C VAL A 24 24.62 -9.41 32.06
N ASP A 25 25.38 -8.61 32.81
CA ASP A 25 25.47 -7.16 32.63
C ASP A 25 26.17 -6.86 31.29
N THR A 26 25.50 -6.12 30.40
CA THR A 26 26.01 -5.83 29.04
C THR A 26 26.32 -4.35 28.83
N CYS A 27 25.79 -3.48 29.69
CA CYS A 27 26.01 -2.04 29.72
C CYS A 27 26.35 -1.56 31.13
N GLN A 28 27.03 -0.42 31.17
CA GLN A 28 27.10 0.49 32.30
C GLN A 28 26.40 1.82 31.97
N ASP A 29 25.88 2.49 32.99
CA ASP A 29 25.30 3.83 32.90
C ASP A 29 26.27 4.84 32.31
N CYS A 30 25.76 5.64 31.38
CA CYS A 30 26.39 6.85 30.92
C CYS A 30 26.07 8.00 31.87
N ASP A 31 27.10 8.77 32.20
CA ASP A 31 26.96 9.92 33.10
C ASP A 31 26.20 11.05 32.36
N ASN A 32 24.92 11.22 32.68
CA ASN A 32 24.00 12.18 32.02
C ASN A 32 24.24 13.65 32.42
N SER A 33 25.42 14.01 32.91
CA SER A 33 25.78 15.38 33.32
C SER A 33 26.13 16.29 32.12
N GLY A 34 25.22 16.34 31.14
CA GLY A 34 24.92 17.51 30.31
C GLY A 34 25.99 18.22 29.46
N THR A 35 27.26 17.80 29.42
CA THR A 35 28.29 18.52 28.61
C THR A 35 29.44 17.67 28.08
N ASN A 36 29.56 16.39 28.44
CA ASN A 36 30.68 15.55 28.04
C ASN A 36 30.20 14.35 27.22
N GLU A 37 30.21 14.47 25.89
CA GLU A 37 29.99 13.36 24.93
C GLU A 37 30.90 12.15 25.23
N ASN A 38 32.04 12.38 25.89
CA ASN A 38 32.98 11.35 26.29
C ASN A 38 32.54 10.47 27.48
N SER A 39 31.46 10.81 28.21
CA SER A 39 31.01 10.03 29.38
C SER A 39 30.41 8.67 29.01
N CYS A 40 30.01 8.52 27.74
CA CYS A 40 29.32 7.33 27.22
C CYS A 40 30.26 6.44 26.37
N ASN A 41 31.54 6.81 26.26
CA ASN A 41 32.53 6.01 25.54
C ASN A 41 32.84 4.70 26.30
N ASN A 42 32.79 3.57 25.59
CA ASN A 42 33.11 2.23 26.12
C ASN A 42 32.21 1.76 27.28
N ASN A 43 30.94 2.16 27.30
CA ASN A 43 30.00 1.72 28.32
C ASN A 43 29.42 0.30 28.08
N LEU A 44 29.76 -0.34 26.96
CA LEU A 44 29.45 -1.75 26.69
C LEU A 44 30.44 -2.66 27.44
N LEU A 45 29.89 -3.60 28.23
CA LEU A 45 30.65 -4.55 29.05
C LEU A 45 30.95 -5.87 28.34
N VAL A 46 30.26 -6.15 27.24
CA VAL A 46 30.41 -7.35 26.41
C VAL A 46 30.75 -6.95 24.97
N SER A 47 31.54 -7.79 24.29
CA SER A 47 31.95 -7.55 22.89
C SER A 47 31.80 -8.78 21.98
N ASP A 48 31.49 -9.93 22.58
CA ASP A 48 31.40 -11.26 21.96
C ASP A 48 30.02 -11.91 22.16
N MET A 49 29.04 -11.13 22.63
CA MET A 49 27.67 -11.59 22.89
C MET A 49 26.62 -10.67 22.28
N LEU A 50 25.50 -11.24 21.84
CA LEU A 50 24.30 -10.46 21.48
C LEU A 50 23.60 -9.98 22.74
N THR A 51 23.13 -8.73 22.68
CA THR A 51 22.23 -8.17 23.69
C THR A 51 21.12 -7.39 23.00
N SER A 52 19.95 -7.41 23.60
CA SER A 52 18.81 -6.57 23.23
C SER A 52 18.94 -5.17 23.84
N GLY A 53 18.40 -4.18 23.13
CA GLY A 53 18.09 -2.86 23.66
C GLY A 53 16.65 -2.83 24.14
N TYR A 54 16.39 -2.15 25.26
CA TYR A 54 15.06 -2.07 25.87
C TYR A 54 14.57 -0.62 25.95
N GLN A 55 13.27 -0.42 25.72
CA GLN A 55 12.60 0.86 25.91
C GLN A 55 11.41 0.69 26.86
N THR A 56 11.22 1.67 27.73
CA THR A 56 10.00 1.82 28.53
C THR A 56 8.74 1.74 27.64
N GLY A 57 7.75 0.94 28.03
CA GLY A 57 6.47 0.81 27.31
C GLY A 57 6.38 -0.34 26.31
N GLN A 58 7.46 -1.11 26.12
CA GLN A 58 7.42 -2.34 25.33
C GLN A 58 6.60 -3.45 26.03
N ASP A 59 5.96 -4.28 25.23
CA ASP A 59 5.15 -5.45 25.61
C ASP A 59 5.99 -6.59 26.22
N VAL A 60 7.32 -6.45 26.21
CA VAL A 60 8.27 -7.33 26.88
C VAL A 60 8.98 -6.57 28.00
N GLN A 61 8.84 -7.08 29.24
CA GLN A 61 9.56 -6.54 30.38
C GLN A 61 11.07 -6.82 30.24
N PRO A 62 11.94 -5.81 30.43
CA PRO A 62 13.38 -6.02 30.42
C PRO A 62 13.79 -7.02 31.52
N PRO A 63 14.79 -7.87 31.26
CA PRO A 63 15.20 -8.90 32.20
C PRO A 63 15.70 -8.27 33.50
N TYR A 64 15.18 -8.78 34.61
CA TYR A 64 15.46 -8.27 35.95
C TYR A 64 16.89 -8.61 36.39
N LYS A 65 17.54 -7.61 36.99
CA LYS A 65 18.87 -7.71 37.57
C LYS A 65 18.84 -8.37 38.95
N THR A 66 19.63 -9.41 39.19
CA THR A 66 19.66 -10.14 40.47
C THR A 66 20.65 -9.57 41.51
N ASN A 67 21.45 -8.55 41.17
CA ASN A 67 22.48 -7.95 42.05
C ASN A 67 22.21 -6.47 42.39
N ASP A 68 22.84 -5.97 43.47
CA ASP A 68 22.59 -4.66 44.10
C ASP A 68 23.29 -3.46 43.43
N ASN A 69 24.05 -3.66 42.35
CA ASN A 69 24.84 -2.58 41.72
C ASN A 69 24.07 -1.85 40.61
N PHE A 70 23.33 -0.79 40.93
CA PHE A 70 22.35 -0.13 40.05
C PHE A 70 22.89 0.48 38.74
N ASP A 71 24.20 0.61 38.58
CA ASP A 71 24.83 1.30 37.44
C ASP A 71 25.15 0.37 36.26
N GLN A 72 24.80 -0.92 36.33
CA GLN A 72 25.10 -1.94 35.32
C GLN A 72 23.87 -2.79 35.00
N GLY A 73 23.73 -3.28 33.78
CA GLY A 73 22.57 -4.08 33.38
C GLY A 73 22.46 -4.28 31.87
N LYS A 74 21.27 -4.59 31.37
CA LYS A 74 20.98 -4.47 29.94
C LYS A 74 20.92 -3.01 29.52
N CYS A 75 21.34 -2.71 28.30
CA CYS A 75 21.32 -1.35 27.77
C CYS A 75 19.87 -0.93 27.49
N GLY A 76 19.35 0.04 28.24
CA GLY A 76 18.16 0.78 27.85
C GLY A 76 18.50 1.84 26.80
N PHE A 77 17.53 2.31 26.02
CA PHE A 77 17.76 3.39 25.05
C PHE A 77 18.24 4.70 25.72
N GLY A 78 17.90 4.91 27.00
CA GLY A 78 18.29 6.08 27.78
C GLY A 78 17.48 7.33 27.46
N GLY A 79 17.88 8.48 28.04
CA GLY A 79 17.21 9.77 27.81
C GLY A 79 16.00 10.04 28.72
N SER A 80 15.31 11.17 28.48
CA SER A 80 14.26 11.68 29.36
C SER A 80 12.92 10.93 29.27
N THR A 81 12.75 10.10 28.25
CA THR A 81 11.53 9.29 28.01
C THR A 81 11.69 7.84 28.47
N ASP A 82 12.92 7.41 28.76
CA ASP A 82 13.23 6.10 29.33
C ASP A 82 13.28 6.18 30.87
N THR A 83 12.22 6.76 31.45
CA THR A 83 12.15 7.16 32.86
C THR A 83 11.29 6.25 33.74
N GLU A 84 10.43 5.42 33.16
CA GLU A 84 9.54 4.49 33.88
C GLU A 84 10.02 3.04 33.88
N ASN A 85 11.31 2.79 33.67
CA ASN A 85 11.88 1.51 34.06
C ASN A 85 11.93 1.44 35.60
N GLY A 86 10.83 1.04 36.22
CA GLY A 86 10.80 0.50 37.59
C GLY A 86 11.74 -0.71 37.80
N PHE A 87 12.50 -1.09 36.77
CA PHE A 87 13.39 -2.24 36.68
C PHE A 87 14.74 -1.84 36.07
N ARG A 88 15.67 -1.40 36.93
CA ARG A 88 17.15 -1.56 36.87
C ARG A 88 17.81 -1.92 35.51
N THR A 89 17.62 -1.13 34.46
CA THR A 89 18.41 -1.18 33.20
C THR A 89 19.45 -0.06 33.19
N ALA A 90 20.60 -0.31 32.54
CA ALA A 90 21.65 0.68 32.47
C ALA A 90 21.34 1.74 31.39
N LYS A 91 21.45 3.03 31.75
CA LYS A 91 21.17 4.19 30.90
C LYS A 91 22.36 4.50 30.01
N GLY A 92 22.43 3.89 28.84
CA GLY A 92 23.58 4.09 27.96
C GLY A 92 23.51 3.35 26.63
N GLY A 93 22.31 2.95 26.20
CA GLY A 93 22.09 2.38 24.88
C GLY A 93 21.96 3.45 23.81
N ILE A 94 21.65 2.97 22.60
CA ILE A 94 21.44 3.78 21.42
C ILE A 94 19.98 3.66 21.00
N ASN A 95 19.35 4.79 20.71
CA ASN A 95 18.07 4.83 20.02
C ASN A 95 18.39 5.12 18.55
N LYS A 96 18.12 4.15 17.67
CA LYS A 96 18.43 4.26 16.24
C LYS A 96 17.59 5.34 15.54
N ASP A 97 16.53 5.85 16.17
CA ASP A 97 15.53 6.74 15.57
C ASP A 97 15.59 8.18 16.12
N ARG A 98 16.57 8.51 16.98
CA ARG A 98 16.70 9.86 17.59
C ARG A 98 18.10 10.46 17.44
N LEU A 99 18.15 11.68 16.90
CA LEU A 99 19.35 12.51 16.76
C LEU A 99 19.66 13.40 17.98
N ASP A 100 18.72 13.55 18.91
CA ASP A 100 18.83 14.45 20.06
C ASP A 100 19.42 13.72 21.28
N SER A 101 20.48 14.32 21.83
CA SER A 101 21.15 13.93 23.08
C SER A 101 20.22 13.75 24.28
N LYS A 102 19.06 14.43 24.29
CA LYS A 102 18.04 14.31 25.34
C LYS A 102 17.35 12.94 25.36
N TYR A 103 17.21 12.30 24.19
CA TYR A 103 16.48 11.04 24.01
C TYR A 103 17.39 9.86 23.69
N SER A 104 18.66 10.11 23.34
CA SER A 104 19.66 9.06 23.16
C SER A 104 21.05 9.50 23.63
N PRO A 105 21.64 8.84 24.65
CA PRO A 105 23.02 9.10 25.06
C PRO A 105 24.04 8.91 23.93
N HIS A 106 23.77 7.96 23.03
CA HIS A 106 24.57 7.69 21.83
C HIS A 106 24.03 8.35 20.56
N HIS A 107 23.33 9.48 20.66
CA HIS A 107 22.74 10.16 19.49
C HIS A 107 23.76 10.46 18.36
N HIS A 108 25.03 10.69 18.69
CA HIS A 108 26.12 10.89 17.72
C HIS A 108 26.42 9.65 16.84
N LEU A 109 25.93 8.47 17.23
CA LEU A 109 26.01 7.23 16.46
C LEU A 109 24.71 6.90 15.72
N HIS A 110 23.69 7.76 15.79
CA HIS A 110 22.37 7.56 15.17
C HIS A 110 22.47 7.05 13.73
N TYR A 111 23.14 7.79 12.83
CA TYR A 111 23.27 7.37 11.42
C TYR A 111 23.92 6.00 11.26
N LYS A 112 24.89 5.65 12.10
CA LYS A 112 25.54 4.34 12.04
C LYS A 112 24.59 3.22 12.47
N ALA A 113 23.77 3.47 13.49
CA ALA A 113 22.77 2.51 13.94
C ALA A 113 21.62 2.38 12.94
N PHE A 114 21.17 3.50 12.39
CA PHE A 114 20.17 3.58 11.33
C PHE A 114 20.59 2.75 10.11
N TYR A 115 21.76 3.02 9.52
CA TYR A 115 22.21 2.24 8.36
C TYR A 115 22.49 0.76 8.68
N ALA A 116 22.93 0.45 9.90
CA ALA A 116 23.10 -0.94 10.31
C ALA A 116 21.76 -1.67 10.41
N ALA A 117 20.71 -1.00 10.91
CA ALA A 117 19.35 -1.52 10.97
C ALA A 117 18.76 -1.67 9.56
N ARG A 118 18.87 -0.64 8.71
CA ARG A 118 18.46 -0.69 7.29
C ARG A 118 19.08 -1.89 6.57
N ARG A 119 20.41 -2.01 6.61
CA ARG A 119 21.11 -3.13 5.96
C ARG A 119 20.73 -4.49 6.56
N ALA A 120 20.45 -4.56 7.85
CA ALA A 120 19.98 -5.80 8.47
C ALA A 120 18.60 -6.20 7.95
N THR A 121 17.69 -5.23 7.79
CA THR A 121 16.36 -5.43 7.19
C THR A 121 16.47 -5.83 5.72
N GLU A 122 17.25 -5.10 4.91
CA GLU A 122 17.53 -5.44 3.51
C GLU A 122 18.08 -6.86 3.40
N GLN A 123 19.06 -7.20 4.24
CA GLN A 123 19.65 -8.53 4.22
C GLN A 123 18.63 -9.62 4.60
N PHE A 124 17.81 -9.36 5.63
CA PHE A 124 16.75 -10.28 6.04
C PHE A 124 15.71 -10.53 4.94
N LEU A 125 15.33 -9.48 4.22
CA LEU A 125 14.28 -9.54 3.21
C LEU A 125 14.77 -10.04 1.86
N VAL A 126 15.86 -9.48 1.32
CA VAL A 126 16.22 -9.58 -0.10
C VAL A 126 17.65 -10.06 -0.39
N ASP A 127 18.43 -10.48 0.62
CA ASP A 127 19.76 -11.06 0.38
C ASP A 127 19.69 -12.28 -0.56
N GLN A 128 20.61 -12.34 -1.52
CA GLN A 128 20.61 -13.35 -2.59
C GLN A 128 20.81 -14.78 -2.11
N ASP A 129 21.47 -14.99 -0.97
CA ASP A 129 21.82 -16.32 -0.47
C ASP A 129 20.92 -16.76 0.69
N ILE A 130 20.50 -15.82 1.54
CA ILE A 130 19.80 -16.12 2.80
C ILE A 130 18.47 -15.41 2.97
N GLY A 131 18.18 -14.37 2.19
CA GLY A 131 16.99 -13.54 2.34
C GLY A 131 15.69 -14.33 2.17
N ILE A 132 14.63 -13.88 2.85
CA ILE A 132 13.30 -14.49 2.80
C ILE A 132 12.74 -14.54 1.37
N ILE A 133 13.17 -13.64 0.48
CA ILE A 133 12.82 -13.68 -0.95
C ILE A 133 13.11 -15.03 -1.61
N ASN A 134 14.11 -15.79 -1.13
CA ASN A 134 14.46 -17.11 -1.66
C ASN A 134 13.56 -18.24 -1.16
N ASP A 135 12.84 -18.03 -0.06
CA ASP A 135 11.95 -19.03 0.57
C ASP A 135 10.52 -18.98 0.01
N MET A 136 10.21 -18.01 -0.86
CA MET A 136 8.89 -17.87 -1.48
C MET A 136 8.96 -17.48 -2.95
N LYS A 137 7.85 -17.62 -3.66
CA LYS A 137 7.75 -17.12 -5.04
C LYS A 137 7.81 -15.60 -5.03
N ALA A 138 8.47 -15.00 -6.02
CA ALA A 138 8.58 -13.55 -6.17
C ALA A 138 7.20 -12.86 -6.09
N ASP A 139 6.20 -13.37 -6.81
CA ASP A 139 4.84 -12.80 -6.79
C ASP A 139 4.20 -12.83 -5.39
N THR A 140 4.47 -13.88 -4.61
CA THR A 140 3.97 -14.01 -3.23
C THR A 140 4.68 -13.04 -2.30
N PHE A 141 6.00 -12.88 -2.44
CA PHE A 141 6.78 -11.88 -1.71
C PHE A 141 6.23 -10.47 -1.95
N VAL A 142 6.05 -10.14 -3.22
CA VAL A 142 5.51 -8.87 -3.67
C VAL A 142 4.11 -8.60 -3.12
N GLN A 143 3.24 -9.61 -3.08
CA GLN A 143 1.88 -9.49 -2.54
C GLN A 143 1.82 -9.35 -1.01
N ILE A 144 2.66 -10.09 -0.28
CA ILE A 144 2.70 -10.07 1.19
C ILE A 144 3.23 -8.73 1.70
N PHE A 145 4.30 -8.23 1.08
CA PHE A 145 4.93 -6.97 1.48
C PHE A 145 4.31 -5.74 0.79
N GLY A 146 3.30 -5.93 -0.05
CA GLY A 146 2.65 -4.83 -0.78
C GLY A 146 3.59 -4.07 -1.73
N LEU A 147 4.66 -4.74 -2.20
CA LEU A 147 5.75 -4.11 -2.97
C LEU A 147 5.42 -3.94 -4.46
N GLY A 148 4.32 -4.54 -4.94
CA GLY A 148 4.10 -4.77 -6.37
C GLY A 148 3.37 -3.69 -7.13
N LYS A 149 2.94 -2.64 -6.45
CA LYS A 149 1.92 -1.75 -7.00
C LYS A 149 2.27 -0.32 -6.64
N ARG A 150 3.00 0.31 -7.56
CA ARG A 150 3.14 1.78 -7.58
C ARG A 150 1.75 2.44 -7.72
N TYR A 151 0.80 1.71 -8.31
CA TYR A 151 -0.58 2.10 -8.59
C TYR A 151 -1.57 1.19 -7.84
N GLN A 152 -2.44 1.76 -7.00
CA GLN A 152 -3.58 1.03 -6.42
C GLN A 152 -4.85 1.08 -7.32
N ALA A 153 -4.67 1.39 -8.60
CA ALA A 153 -5.73 1.57 -9.57
C ALA A 153 -6.03 0.27 -10.35
N SER A 154 -7.27 0.11 -10.81
CA SER A 154 -7.68 -0.98 -11.69
C SER A 154 -7.60 -0.60 -13.17
N PHE A 155 -7.48 -1.59 -14.05
CA PHE A 155 -7.86 -1.43 -15.46
C PHE A 155 -9.18 -2.13 -15.75
N GLY A 156 -10.19 -1.38 -16.17
CA GLY A 156 -11.46 -1.91 -16.63
C GLY A 156 -11.53 -2.00 -18.15
N PHE A 157 -11.98 -3.12 -18.68
CA PHE A 157 -12.31 -3.31 -20.09
C PHE A 157 -13.81 -3.53 -20.21
N VAL A 158 -14.51 -2.62 -20.88
CA VAL A 158 -15.95 -2.67 -21.09
C VAL A 158 -16.21 -2.80 -22.59
N ILE A 159 -16.67 -3.97 -23.01
CA ILE A 159 -16.68 -4.35 -24.43
C ILE A 159 -18.08 -4.73 -24.85
N ASP A 160 -18.58 -4.07 -25.90
CA ASP A 160 -19.74 -4.50 -26.65
C ASP A 160 -19.44 -5.83 -27.36
N ASP A 161 -20.17 -6.90 -27.02
CA ASP A 161 -20.01 -8.23 -27.61
C ASP A 161 -21.16 -8.62 -28.55
N THR A 162 -21.91 -7.63 -29.06
CA THR A 162 -22.99 -7.84 -30.02
C THR A 162 -22.49 -8.35 -31.37
N GLY A 163 -23.40 -8.95 -32.15
CA GLY A 163 -23.08 -9.45 -33.49
C GLY A 163 -22.59 -8.39 -34.48
N SER A 164 -22.86 -7.10 -34.27
CA SER A 164 -22.38 -6.01 -35.15
C SER A 164 -20.90 -5.71 -34.98
N MET A 165 -20.36 -5.93 -33.77
CA MET A 165 -18.92 -5.85 -33.46
C MET A 165 -18.08 -6.98 -34.11
N GLY A 166 -18.69 -7.85 -34.92
CA GLY A 166 -18.03 -9.05 -35.46
C GLY A 166 -16.80 -8.79 -36.34
N ASP A 167 -16.78 -7.68 -37.09
CA ASP A 167 -15.64 -7.32 -37.93
C ASP A 167 -14.51 -6.63 -37.11
N GLU A 168 -14.87 -6.03 -35.97
CA GLU A 168 -14.05 -5.20 -35.09
C GLU A 168 -13.45 -5.97 -33.89
N ILE A 169 -14.15 -6.97 -33.37
CA ILE A 169 -13.88 -7.58 -32.06
C ILE A 169 -12.47 -8.17 -31.97
N GLU A 170 -11.94 -8.71 -33.07
CA GLU A 170 -10.58 -9.25 -33.13
C GLU A 170 -9.52 -8.16 -32.92
N GLU A 171 -9.77 -6.95 -33.41
CA GLU A 171 -8.86 -5.81 -33.24
C GLU A 171 -8.97 -5.23 -31.82
N VAL A 172 -10.19 -5.14 -31.28
CA VAL A 172 -10.44 -4.74 -29.87
C VAL A 172 -9.75 -5.72 -28.91
N ARG A 173 -9.83 -7.03 -29.16
CA ARG A 173 -9.13 -8.03 -28.33
C ARG A 173 -7.62 -7.81 -28.33
N LYS A 174 -7.02 -7.62 -29.51
CA LYS A 174 -5.58 -7.35 -29.62
C LYS A 174 -5.19 -6.09 -28.87
N ALA A 175 -5.94 -5.01 -29.06
CA ALA A 175 -5.75 -3.75 -28.38
C ALA A 175 -5.74 -3.88 -26.84
N CYS A 176 -6.72 -4.57 -26.27
CA CYS A 176 -6.78 -4.80 -24.82
C CYS A 176 -5.65 -5.71 -24.33
N ILE A 177 -5.29 -6.74 -25.10
CA ILE A 177 -4.16 -7.64 -24.75
C ILE A 177 -2.84 -6.86 -24.78
N ASP A 178 -2.61 -6.02 -25.79
CA ASP A 178 -1.39 -5.23 -25.94
C ASP A 178 -1.21 -4.28 -24.74
N ILE A 179 -2.28 -3.59 -24.31
CA ILE A 179 -2.29 -2.78 -23.08
C ILE A 179 -1.78 -3.59 -21.89
N ILE A 180 -2.35 -4.77 -21.66
CA ILE A 180 -1.97 -5.61 -20.52
C ILE A 180 -0.52 -6.06 -20.65
N THR A 181 -0.10 -6.53 -21.83
CA THR A 181 1.27 -7.03 -22.03
C THR A 181 2.33 -5.96 -21.85
N ASN A 182 2.03 -4.69 -22.14
CA ASN A 182 2.95 -3.57 -21.95
C ASN A 182 3.16 -3.20 -20.47
N VAL A 183 2.15 -3.40 -19.62
CA VAL A 183 2.26 -3.14 -18.18
C VAL A 183 2.61 -4.38 -17.37
N PHE A 184 2.33 -5.58 -17.90
CA PHE A 184 2.46 -6.84 -17.19
C PHE A 184 3.92 -7.08 -16.77
N GLY A 185 4.13 -7.27 -15.46
CA GLY A 185 5.47 -7.49 -14.90
C GLY A 185 6.31 -6.20 -14.76
N THR A 186 5.73 -5.03 -15.00
CA THR A 186 6.36 -3.72 -14.73
C THR A 186 5.80 -3.11 -13.44
N PRO A 187 6.47 -2.13 -12.83
CA PRO A 187 5.93 -1.36 -11.69
C PRO A 187 4.60 -0.63 -11.99
N ASN A 188 4.26 -0.47 -13.28
CA ASN A 188 3.04 0.19 -13.76
C ASN A 188 1.85 -0.76 -13.91
N ALA A 189 1.99 -2.04 -13.53
CA ALA A 189 0.88 -2.98 -13.53
C ALA A 189 -0.23 -2.53 -12.56
N PRO A 190 -1.52 -2.60 -12.97
CA PRO A 190 -2.63 -2.22 -12.10
C PRO A 190 -2.82 -3.22 -10.96
N SER A 191 -3.62 -2.82 -9.96
CA SER A 191 -4.01 -3.65 -8.85
C SER A 191 -4.75 -4.92 -9.28
N ASN A 192 -5.69 -4.73 -10.17
CA ASN A 192 -6.59 -5.75 -10.69
C ASN A 192 -7.11 -5.30 -12.05
N TYR A 193 -7.54 -6.29 -12.81
CA TYR A 193 -8.15 -6.15 -14.12
C TYR A 193 -9.63 -6.52 -14.00
N ILE A 194 -10.49 -5.68 -14.58
CA ILE A 194 -11.92 -5.89 -14.68
C ILE A 194 -12.27 -6.06 -16.15
N LEU A 195 -13.08 -7.06 -16.49
CA LEU A 195 -13.69 -7.21 -17.80
C LEU A 195 -15.20 -7.28 -17.62
N VAL A 196 -15.91 -6.39 -18.29
CA VAL A 196 -17.37 -6.38 -18.39
C VAL A 196 -17.73 -6.43 -19.87
N THR A 197 -18.55 -7.40 -20.27
CA THR A 197 -19.16 -7.37 -21.62
C THR A 197 -20.63 -7.03 -21.52
N PHE A 198 -21.19 -6.35 -22.52
CA PHE A 198 -22.60 -5.97 -22.52
C PHE A 198 -23.24 -6.23 -23.89
N ASN A 199 -24.54 -6.57 -23.84
CA ASN A 199 -25.37 -6.95 -24.97
C ASN A 199 -26.85 -6.91 -24.57
N ASP A 200 -27.75 -6.96 -25.54
CA ASP A 200 -29.18 -7.11 -25.32
C ASP A 200 -29.64 -8.58 -25.30
N PRO A 201 -30.41 -9.02 -24.28
CA PRO A 201 -30.75 -8.34 -23.03
C PRO A 201 -29.64 -8.33 -21.98
N VAL A 202 -29.68 -7.33 -21.07
CA VAL A 202 -28.74 -7.08 -19.93
C VAL A 202 -28.30 -8.33 -19.17
N LYS A 203 -29.13 -9.38 -19.10
CA LYS A 203 -28.79 -10.66 -18.47
C LYS A 203 -27.59 -11.39 -19.11
N HIS A 204 -27.18 -11.02 -20.33
CA HIS A 204 -26.02 -11.59 -21.02
C HIS A 204 -24.70 -10.92 -20.62
N MET A 205 -24.73 -9.91 -19.76
CA MET A 205 -23.53 -9.24 -19.26
C MET A 205 -22.59 -10.21 -18.54
N HIS A 206 -21.39 -10.40 -19.07
CA HIS A 206 -20.33 -11.16 -18.42
C HIS A 206 -19.45 -10.24 -17.57
N ARG A 207 -18.93 -10.75 -16.44
CA ARG A 207 -18.04 -10.00 -15.54
C ARG A 207 -16.90 -10.88 -15.04
N LEU A 208 -15.70 -10.34 -15.05
CA LEU A 208 -14.50 -10.96 -14.49
C LEU A 208 -13.68 -9.89 -13.76
N THR A 209 -13.25 -10.21 -12.53
CA THR A 209 -12.28 -9.41 -11.78
C THR A 209 -11.13 -10.33 -11.40
N THR A 210 -9.91 -9.97 -11.77
CA THR A 210 -8.71 -10.78 -11.48
C THR A 210 -7.48 -9.90 -11.24
N SER A 211 -6.61 -10.30 -10.33
CA SER A 211 -5.28 -9.68 -10.17
C SER A 211 -4.22 -10.29 -11.09
N ASN A 212 -4.57 -11.34 -11.86
CA ASN A 212 -3.66 -12.04 -12.75
C ASN A 212 -3.83 -11.60 -14.21
N GLY A 213 -2.84 -10.86 -14.73
CA GLY A 213 -2.86 -10.39 -16.11
C GLY A 213 -2.95 -11.51 -17.16
N LEU A 214 -2.39 -12.70 -16.91
CA LEU A 214 -2.49 -13.84 -17.84
C LEU A 214 -3.92 -14.41 -17.90
N GLU A 215 -4.62 -14.41 -16.77
CA GLU A 215 -6.03 -14.82 -16.72
C GLU A 215 -6.89 -13.83 -17.51
N MET A 216 -6.62 -12.52 -17.36
CA MET A 216 -7.31 -11.50 -18.14
C MET A 216 -7.01 -11.61 -19.65
N ILE A 217 -5.75 -11.82 -20.04
CA ILE A 217 -5.38 -12.05 -21.46
C ILE A 217 -6.12 -13.27 -22.01
N SER A 218 -6.22 -14.36 -21.25
CA SER A 218 -6.98 -15.53 -21.67
C SER A 218 -8.48 -15.26 -21.78
N ALA A 219 -9.05 -14.45 -20.89
CA ALA A 219 -10.46 -14.07 -20.94
C ALA A 219 -10.77 -13.21 -22.17
N LEU A 220 -9.95 -12.20 -22.44
CA LEU A 220 -10.04 -11.36 -23.64
C LEU A 220 -9.89 -12.17 -24.92
N GLY A 221 -8.94 -13.11 -24.96
CA GLY A 221 -8.72 -13.98 -26.12
C GLY A 221 -9.90 -14.93 -26.43
N ASN A 222 -10.72 -15.24 -25.43
CA ASN A 222 -11.89 -16.11 -25.55
C ASN A 222 -13.21 -15.35 -25.74
N LEU A 223 -13.19 -14.02 -25.85
CA LEU A 223 -14.38 -13.24 -26.15
C LEU A 223 -14.99 -13.73 -27.47
N THR A 224 -16.31 -13.85 -27.52
CA THR A 224 -17.04 -14.23 -28.73
C THR A 224 -18.20 -13.29 -28.89
N VAL A 225 -18.46 -12.85 -30.13
CA VAL A 225 -19.65 -12.06 -30.42
C VAL A 225 -20.88 -12.96 -30.42
N GLU A 226 -21.92 -12.53 -29.71
CA GLU A 226 -23.21 -13.21 -29.65
C GLU A 226 -24.36 -12.19 -29.81
N GLY A 227 -25.55 -12.64 -30.18
CA GLY A 227 -26.77 -11.81 -30.03
C GLY A 227 -26.84 -10.51 -30.84
N GLY A 228 -27.63 -9.56 -30.32
CA GLY A 228 -28.09 -8.32 -30.96
C GLY A 228 -29.52 -8.43 -31.53
N ASP A 229 -30.55 -8.29 -30.68
CA ASP A 229 -31.97 -8.30 -31.11
C ASP A 229 -32.37 -6.96 -31.77
N ASP A 230 -32.01 -5.83 -31.15
CA ASP A 230 -32.29 -4.48 -31.62
C ASP A 230 -31.18 -3.48 -31.22
N CYS A 231 -30.77 -2.62 -32.17
CA CYS A 231 -29.93 -1.45 -31.90
C CYS A 231 -30.86 -0.28 -31.54
N PRO A 232 -30.73 0.38 -30.36
CA PRO A 232 -29.52 0.57 -29.52
C PRO A 232 -29.30 -0.40 -28.32
N GLU A 233 -28.12 -0.36 -27.68
CA GLU A 233 -27.59 -1.34 -26.68
C GLU A 233 -27.45 -0.81 -25.23
N TYR A 234 -27.36 -1.68 -24.21
CA TYR A 234 -27.28 -1.32 -22.76
C TYR A 234 -25.88 -0.87 -22.28
N ALA A 235 -25.34 0.16 -22.93
CA ALA A 235 -23.98 0.63 -22.68
C ALA A 235 -23.78 1.31 -21.31
N MET A 236 -24.74 2.11 -20.82
CA MET A 236 -24.58 2.81 -19.54
C MET A 236 -24.57 1.82 -18.37
N SER A 237 -25.40 0.77 -18.43
CA SER A 237 -25.42 -0.32 -17.45
C SER A 237 -24.08 -1.08 -17.41
N GLY A 238 -23.45 -1.28 -18.58
CA GLY A 238 -22.11 -1.88 -18.67
C GLY A 238 -21.04 -1.02 -18.02
N LEU A 239 -21.06 0.29 -18.29
CA LEU A 239 -20.16 1.27 -17.67
C LEU A 239 -20.35 1.35 -16.15
N GLU A 240 -21.60 1.46 -15.68
CA GLU A 240 -21.93 1.50 -14.25
C GLU A 240 -21.39 0.28 -13.53
N LYS A 241 -21.59 -0.92 -14.10
CA LYS A 241 -21.08 -2.16 -13.51
C LYS A 241 -19.55 -2.20 -13.46
N ALA A 242 -18.88 -1.69 -14.49
CA ALA A 242 -17.42 -1.62 -14.50
C ALA A 242 -16.90 -0.63 -13.46
N ILE A 243 -17.51 0.55 -13.34
CA ILE A 243 -17.18 1.55 -12.33
C ILE A 243 -17.40 0.98 -10.92
N GLU A 244 -18.48 0.23 -10.69
CA GLU A 244 -18.74 -0.45 -9.41
C GLU A 244 -17.58 -1.39 -9.01
N LEU A 245 -17.07 -2.17 -9.96
CA LEU A 245 -16.01 -3.17 -9.74
C LEU A 245 -14.59 -2.57 -9.71
N CYS A 246 -14.36 -1.41 -10.33
CA CYS A 246 -13.06 -0.74 -10.33
C CYS A 246 -12.77 -0.06 -8.99
N GLN A 247 -11.49 -0.01 -8.64
CA GLN A 247 -10.99 0.83 -7.54
C GLN A 247 -11.06 2.31 -7.93
N GLU A 248 -10.87 3.21 -6.99
CA GLU A 248 -10.76 4.64 -7.31
C GLU A 248 -9.54 4.92 -8.19
N GLN A 249 -9.58 6.03 -8.95
CA GLN A 249 -8.48 6.45 -9.84
C GLN A 249 -8.12 5.41 -10.92
N SER A 250 -9.05 4.49 -11.21
CA SER A 250 -8.90 3.46 -12.24
C SER A 250 -9.09 4.03 -13.63
N THR A 251 -8.52 3.36 -14.63
CA THR A 251 -8.77 3.65 -16.04
C THR A 251 -9.71 2.61 -16.61
N ILE A 252 -10.79 3.04 -17.28
CA ILE A 252 -11.72 2.15 -17.97
C ILE A 252 -11.65 2.41 -19.47
N PHE A 253 -11.39 1.35 -20.23
CA PHE A 253 -11.45 1.32 -21.68
C PHE A 253 -12.81 0.77 -22.11
N PHE A 254 -13.59 1.57 -22.80
CA PHE A 254 -14.94 1.23 -23.24
C PHE A 254 -15.00 1.16 -24.77
N TYR A 255 -15.59 0.11 -25.34
CA TYR A 255 -15.67 -0.08 -26.81
C TYR A 255 -17.10 -0.41 -27.25
N THR A 256 -17.62 0.32 -28.24
CA THR A 256 -18.92 0.03 -28.88
C THR A 256 -19.01 0.60 -30.30
N ASP A 257 -19.88 0.00 -31.11
CA ASP A 257 -20.32 0.52 -32.42
C ASP A 257 -21.78 1.04 -32.39
N ALA A 258 -22.47 0.98 -31.25
CA ALA A 258 -23.90 1.26 -31.11
C ALA A 258 -24.24 2.46 -30.20
N PRO A 259 -25.37 3.15 -30.42
CA PRO A 259 -25.89 4.12 -29.46
C PRO A 259 -26.35 3.43 -28.16
N ALA A 260 -26.40 4.20 -27.06
CA ALA A 260 -26.89 3.70 -25.78
C ALA A 260 -28.43 3.64 -25.74
N LYS A 261 -28.99 2.55 -25.22
CA LYS A 261 -30.44 2.33 -25.01
C LYS A 261 -30.91 2.92 -23.69
N ASP A 262 -30.03 2.89 -22.71
CA ASP A 262 -30.19 3.30 -21.33
C ASP A 262 -29.58 4.69 -21.07
N GLU A 263 -29.78 5.61 -22.02
CA GLU A 263 -29.32 7.01 -21.94
C GLU A 263 -29.76 7.72 -20.66
N ALA A 264 -30.86 7.29 -20.04
CA ALA A 264 -31.37 7.85 -18.79
C ALA A 264 -30.41 7.63 -17.60
N GLU A 265 -29.54 6.61 -17.65
CA GLU A 265 -28.55 6.31 -16.61
C GLU A 265 -27.24 7.08 -16.78
N ARG A 266 -27.15 7.96 -17.79
CA ARG A 266 -25.98 8.82 -18.03
C ARG A 266 -25.52 9.55 -16.78
N ASP A 267 -26.44 10.20 -16.07
CA ASP A 267 -26.09 10.99 -14.87
C ASP A 267 -25.61 10.08 -13.74
N THR A 268 -26.17 8.87 -13.62
CA THR A 268 -25.71 7.86 -12.67
C THR A 268 -24.26 7.47 -12.95
N VAL A 269 -23.94 7.18 -14.22
CA VAL A 269 -22.58 6.83 -14.67
C VAL A 269 -21.62 7.99 -14.48
N MET A 270 -21.99 9.22 -14.87
CA MET A 270 -21.16 10.41 -14.70
C MET A 270 -20.84 10.65 -13.23
N ASN A 271 -21.87 10.68 -12.37
CA ASN A 271 -21.68 10.86 -10.93
C ASN A 271 -20.81 9.74 -10.35
N ALA A 272 -21.04 8.47 -10.72
CA ALA A 272 -20.25 7.36 -10.19
C ALA A 272 -18.78 7.39 -10.65
N ALA A 273 -18.52 7.73 -11.92
CA ALA A 273 -17.18 7.87 -12.46
C ALA A 273 -16.45 9.09 -11.88
N GLU A 274 -17.12 10.24 -11.76
CA GLU A 274 -16.58 11.42 -11.07
C GLU A 274 -16.31 11.11 -9.59
N GLU A 275 -17.23 10.44 -8.91
CA GLU A 275 -17.12 10.08 -7.49
C GLU A 275 -15.94 9.13 -7.22
N LYS A 276 -15.66 8.19 -8.14
CA LYS A 276 -14.48 7.31 -8.09
C LYS A 276 -13.24 7.85 -8.82
N GLN A 277 -13.31 9.03 -9.41
CA GLN A 277 -12.24 9.64 -10.22
C GLN A 277 -11.73 8.69 -11.33
N ILE A 278 -12.65 8.00 -11.99
CA ILE A 278 -12.34 7.05 -13.06
C ILE A 278 -11.99 7.81 -14.33
N ASP A 279 -10.86 7.46 -14.93
CA ASP A 279 -10.48 7.95 -16.26
C ASP A 279 -11.16 7.08 -17.33
N LEU A 280 -12.21 7.61 -17.95
CA LEU A 280 -12.98 6.93 -18.99
C LEU A 280 -12.36 7.18 -20.37
N GLN A 281 -11.90 6.10 -21.01
CA GLN A 281 -11.37 6.07 -22.38
C GLN A 281 -12.43 5.41 -23.28
N LEU A 282 -13.30 6.21 -23.90
CA LEU A 282 -14.47 5.74 -24.66
C LEU A 282 -14.18 5.64 -26.16
N PHE A 283 -14.18 4.43 -26.72
CA PHE A 283 -13.97 4.16 -28.14
C PHE A 283 -15.32 3.89 -28.83
N VAL A 284 -15.71 4.76 -29.76
CA VAL A 284 -17.02 4.72 -30.43
C VAL A 284 -16.89 4.88 -31.94
N GLN A 285 -17.27 3.89 -32.75
CA GLN A 285 -17.00 3.88 -34.19
C GLN A 285 -17.92 4.79 -35.04
N ASN A 286 -19.23 4.54 -35.07
CA ASN A 286 -20.23 5.43 -35.70
C ASN A 286 -21.62 5.04 -35.20
N GLU A 287 -22.35 6.00 -34.62
CA GLU A 287 -23.63 5.85 -33.89
C GLU A 287 -24.83 5.54 -34.81
N THR A 288 -24.64 4.75 -35.84
CA THR A 288 -25.66 4.52 -36.85
C THR A 288 -26.10 3.07 -36.82
N CYS A 289 -27.18 2.81 -36.09
CA CYS A 289 -28.07 1.71 -36.45
C CYS A 289 -28.47 1.92 -37.93
N GLY A 290 -28.34 0.90 -38.78
CA GLY A 290 -28.54 1.00 -40.24
C GLY A 290 -29.83 1.70 -40.69
N PRO A 291 -30.01 1.97 -42.01
CA PRO A 291 -30.94 2.99 -42.50
C PRO A 291 -32.38 2.76 -42.01
N LEU A 292 -32.79 3.54 -41.01
CA LEU A 292 -34.18 3.69 -40.59
C LEU A 292 -35.02 3.91 -41.85
N ARG A 293 -35.95 2.99 -42.14
CA ARG A 293 -36.92 3.11 -43.24
C ARG A 293 -37.54 4.50 -43.18
N LYS A 294 -37.17 5.37 -44.12
CA LYS A 294 -37.67 6.74 -44.29
C LYS A 294 -39.19 6.81 -44.14
N ARG A 295 -39.69 7.11 -42.94
CA ARG A 295 -41.01 7.69 -42.72
C ARG A 295 -40.83 9.13 -42.28
N ARG A 296 -40.83 10.00 -43.29
CA ARG A 296 -41.10 11.45 -43.25
C ARG A 296 -40.81 12.12 -41.89
N ALA A 297 -39.54 12.30 -41.56
CA ALA A 297 -39.13 13.36 -40.66
C ALA A 297 -38.67 14.54 -41.52
N THR A 298 -39.31 15.68 -41.31
CA THR A 298 -38.94 17.00 -41.83
C THR A 298 -37.45 17.24 -41.63
N LYS A 299 -36.80 17.88 -42.61
CA LYS A 299 -35.39 18.32 -42.60
C LYS A 299 -34.95 18.75 -41.19
N ARG A 300 -34.37 17.83 -40.41
CA ARG A 300 -33.53 18.19 -39.27
C ARG A 300 -32.23 18.71 -39.89
N THR A 301 -31.91 19.94 -39.55
CA THR A 301 -30.64 20.56 -39.87
C THR A 301 -29.51 19.69 -39.33
N LYS A 302 -28.38 19.66 -40.03
CA LYS A 302 -27.14 18.95 -39.69
C LYS A 302 -26.55 19.30 -38.28
N ARG A 303 -27.24 20.14 -37.51
CA ARG A 303 -26.91 20.66 -36.18
C ARG A 303 -27.73 20.03 -35.03
N ASP A 304 -28.70 19.17 -35.32
CA ASP A 304 -29.48 18.43 -34.28
C ASP A 304 -28.84 17.05 -33.93
N VAL A 305 -27.58 16.82 -34.31
CA VAL A 305 -26.88 15.52 -34.20
C VAL A 305 -25.69 15.58 -33.22
N GLU A 306 -25.35 16.75 -32.69
CA GLU A 306 -24.23 16.95 -31.75
C GLU A 306 -24.71 17.05 -30.29
N SER A 307 -25.29 15.96 -29.79
CA SER A 307 -25.53 15.74 -28.35
C SER A 307 -25.58 14.24 -28.10
N HIS A 308 -24.43 13.57 -28.26
CA HIS A 308 -24.31 12.14 -28.01
C HIS A 308 -24.06 11.87 -26.52
N VAL A 309 -24.72 10.85 -25.96
CA VAL A 309 -24.63 10.51 -24.53
C VAL A 309 -23.21 10.21 -24.09
N TYR A 310 -22.42 9.49 -24.90
CA TYR A 310 -21.02 9.20 -24.55
C TYR A 310 -20.14 10.45 -24.57
N SER A 311 -20.43 11.44 -25.42
CA SER A 311 -19.74 12.73 -25.38
C SER A 311 -20.04 13.47 -24.07
N GLN A 312 -21.28 13.41 -23.59
CA GLN A 312 -21.67 14.00 -22.30
C GLN A 312 -21.04 13.26 -21.11
N VAL A 313 -20.95 11.92 -21.18
CA VAL A 313 -20.26 11.12 -20.15
C VAL A 313 -18.78 11.46 -20.11
N ALA A 314 -18.09 11.50 -21.25
CA ALA A 314 -16.68 11.91 -21.32
C ALA A 314 -16.49 13.35 -20.83
N GLU A 315 -17.41 14.26 -21.15
CA GLU A 315 -17.38 15.66 -20.71
C GLU A 315 -17.50 15.80 -19.18
N GLY A 316 -18.51 15.18 -18.56
CA GLY A 316 -18.69 15.26 -17.10
C GLY A 316 -17.55 14.62 -16.33
N THR A 317 -17.10 13.46 -16.79
CA THR A 317 -16.05 12.68 -16.10
C THR A 317 -14.64 13.20 -16.36
N GLY A 318 -14.46 14.11 -17.31
CA GLY A 318 -13.15 14.56 -17.75
C GLY A 318 -12.37 13.54 -18.60
N GLY A 319 -13.00 12.40 -18.94
CA GLY A 319 -12.47 11.36 -19.82
C GLY A 319 -12.36 11.76 -21.29
N ALA A 320 -11.95 10.82 -22.14
CA ALA A 320 -11.75 11.02 -23.57
C ALA A 320 -12.71 10.16 -24.41
N ILE A 321 -13.13 10.68 -25.56
CA ILE A 321 -13.86 9.91 -26.58
C ILE A 321 -13.02 9.82 -27.85
N TYR A 322 -12.83 8.59 -28.35
CA TYR A 322 -12.12 8.31 -29.58
C TYR A 322 -13.08 7.73 -30.60
N ARG A 323 -13.16 8.39 -31.75
CA ARG A 323 -13.90 7.87 -32.90
C ARG A 323 -12.96 7.06 -33.78
N PHE A 324 -13.05 5.74 -33.68
CA PHE A 324 -12.15 4.84 -34.40
C PHE A 324 -12.80 4.27 -35.66
N ASN A 325 -11.97 3.80 -36.58
CA ASN A 325 -12.36 2.85 -37.61
C ASN A 325 -11.42 1.65 -37.52
N THR A 326 -11.83 0.49 -38.05
CA THR A 326 -11.06 -0.77 -38.04
C THR A 326 -9.71 -0.75 -38.76
N SER A 327 -9.32 0.39 -39.34
CA SER A 327 -7.99 0.57 -39.94
C SER A 327 -7.06 1.43 -39.10
N LEU A 328 -7.58 2.17 -38.13
CA LEU A 328 -6.86 3.13 -37.30
C LEU A 328 -6.81 2.70 -35.82
N LEU A 329 -7.57 1.68 -35.41
CA LEU A 329 -7.61 1.27 -34.01
C LEU A 329 -6.23 0.78 -33.55
N GLY A 330 -5.52 -0.05 -34.32
CA GLY A 330 -4.14 -0.44 -33.96
C GLY A 330 -3.17 0.72 -33.71
N GLU A 331 -3.17 1.77 -34.56
CA GLU A 331 -2.30 2.95 -34.40
C GLU A 331 -2.73 3.83 -33.22
N LEU A 332 -4.04 4.02 -33.07
CA LEU A 332 -4.63 4.76 -31.95
C LEU A 332 -4.33 4.08 -30.61
N MET A 333 -4.29 2.75 -30.57
CA MET A 333 -4.01 1.99 -29.36
C MET A 333 -2.53 2.04 -28.97
N ILE A 334 -1.61 2.08 -29.93
CA ILE A 334 -0.20 2.37 -29.65
C ILE A 334 -0.10 3.77 -29.01
N GLN A 335 -0.75 4.77 -29.61
CA GLN A 335 -0.76 6.15 -29.10
C GLN A 335 -1.34 6.26 -27.68
N ILE A 336 -2.47 5.60 -27.41
CA ILE A 336 -3.12 5.62 -26.09
C ILE A 336 -2.31 4.81 -25.06
N SER A 337 -1.67 3.72 -25.47
CA SER A 337 -0.77 2.99 -24.58
C SER A 337 0.45 3.82 -24.18
N GLU A 338 0.97 4.66 -25.08
CA GLU A 338 2.04 5.63 -24.79
C GLU A 338 1.55 6.80 -23.92
N GLU A 339 0.27 7.21 -24.04
CA GLU A 339 -0.35 8.24 -23.18
C GLU A 339 -0.65 7.73 -21.76
N LEU A 340 -1.06 6.47 -21.61
CA LEU A 340 -1.48 5.86 -20.34
C LEU A 340 -0.33 5.22 -19.56
N PHE A 341 0.72 4.76 -20.24
CA PHE A 341 1.94 4.21 -19.61
C PHE A 341 3.20 5.01 -19.94
N PRO A 342 3.19 6.33 -19.71
CA PRO A 342 4.35 7.13 -19.97
C PRO A 342 5.41 6.81 -18.91
N SER A 343 6.62 6.53 -19.35
CA SER A 343 7.79 6.56 -18.49
C SER A 343 8.07 7.99 -17.93
N ALA A 344 7.44 9.02 -18.51
CA ALA A 344 7.34 10.40 -17.99
C ALA A 344 6.26 11.22 -18.75
N THR A 345 5.10 11.49 -18.14
CA THR A 345 4.14 12.52 -18.60
C THR A 345 4.14 13.71 -17.66
N ALA A 346 4.05 14.91 -18.25
CA ALA A 346 3.49 16.06 -17.56
C ALA A 346 2.03 16.16 -18.01
N ILE A 347 1.11 15.99 -17.07
CA ILE A 347 -0.20 16.62 -17.22
C ILE A 347 0.09 18.11 -17.08
N VAL A 348 0.15 18.81 -18.20
CA VAL A 348 0.26 20.25 -18.15
C VAL A 348 -1.11 20.78 -17.73
N ASP A 349 -1.04 21.68 -16.77
CA ASP A 349 -2.09 22.47 -16.14
C ASP A 349 -3.32 22.72 -17.04
N THR A 350 -4.49 22.82 -16.41
CA THR A 350 -5.74 23.14 -17.12
C THR A 350 -5.77 24.64 -17.38
N PHE A 351 -5.81 25.05 -18.65
CA PHE A 351 -5.91 26.46 -19.02
C PHE A 351 -7.36 26.82 -19.37
N GLU A 352 -7.91 27.78 -18.64
CA GLU A 352 -9.21 28.37 -18.94
C GLU A 352 -9.00 29.62 -19.80
N LEU A 353 -9.48 29.61 -21.04
CA LEU A 353 -9.45 30.78 -21.92
C LEU A 353 -10.78 31.53 -21.79
N LYS A 354 -10.73 32.81 -21.42
CA LYS A 354 -11.92 33.66 -21.41
C LYS A 354 -12.14 34.31 -22.77
N ASP A 355 -13.41 34.49 -23.11
CA ASP A 355 -13.83 35.04 -24.41
C ASP A 355 -13.20 36.44 -24.64
N GLY A 356 -12.32 36.56 -25.64
CA GLY A 356 -11.60 37.80 -25.99
C GLY A 356 -10.17 37.94 -25.44
N GLU A 357 -9.62 36.96 -24.73
CA GLU A 357 -8.21 36.92 -24.33
C GLU A 357 -7.30 36.47 -25.49
N THR A 358 -6.35 37.33 -25.88
CA THR A 358 -5.38 37.05 -26.96
C THR A 358 -3.94 36.91 -26.45
N ASN A 359 -3.74 36.92 -25.13
CA ASN A 359 -2.41 36.78 -24.56
C ASN A 359 -1.96 35.31 -24.65
N PRO A 360 -0.79 35.03 -25.27
CA PRO A 360 -0.26 33.68 -25.30
C PRO A 360 0.07 33.21 -23.87
N ILE A 361 -0.47 32.06 -23.47
CA ILE A 361 -0.15 31.40 -22.21
C ILE A 361 1.12 30.58 -22.43
N SER A 362 2.18 30.90 -21.68
CA SER A 362 3.44 30.15 -21.73
C SER A 362 3.52 29.22 -20.52
N PHE A 363 3.88 27.97 -20.77
CA PHE A 363 4.19 26.99 -19.73
C PHE A 363 5.55 26.35 -20.03
N PRO A 364 6.35 26.01 -19.01
CA PRO A 364 7.62 25.34 -19.22
C PRO A 364 7.39 23.91 -19.71
N VAL A 365 8.08 23.55 -20.78
CA VAL A 365 8.22 22.15 -21.24
C VAL A 365 9.67 21.80 -21.05
N ASP A 366 9.95 20.91 -20.11
CA ASP A 366 11.30 20.40 -19.95
C ASP A 366 11.56 19.22 -20.88
N SER A 367 12.82 18.84 -20.92
CA SER A 367 13.39 17.89 -21.85
C SER A 367 13.20 16.42 -21.53
N MET A 368 12.43 16.12 -20.49
CA MET A 368 12.17 14.76 -20.00
C MET A 368 10.75 14.29 -20.32
N LEU A 369 9.92 15.17 -20.89
CA LEU A 369 8.53 14.89 -21.18
C LEU A 369 8.42 14.16 -22.52
N ASN A 370 7.99 12.90 -22.49
CA ASN A 370 7.67 12.17 -23.72
C ASN A 370 6.37 12.71 -24.32
N ASN A 371 5.40 13.06 -23.45
CA ASN A 371 4.09 13.54 -23.83
C ASN A 371 3.70 14.75 -22.98
N VAL A 372 3.11 15.77 -23.61
CA VAL A 372 2.54 16.96 -22.96
C VAL A 372 1.05 17.01 -23.24
N LYS A 373 0.21 16.77 -22.23
CA LYS A 373 -1.24 16.88 -22.35
C LYS A 373 -1.69 18.28 -21.95
N ILE A 374 -2.32 19.00 -22.87
CA ILE A 374 -2.82 20.37 -22.68
C ILE A 374 -4.34 20.34 -22.75
N THR A 375 -5.02 20.80 -21.70
CA THR A 375 -6.48 20.93 -21.70
C THR A 375 -6.87 22.40 -21.81
N VAL A 376 -7.61 22.74 -22.86
CA VAL A 376 -8.12 24.09 -23.13
C VAL A 376 -9.63 24.10 -22.93
N ILE A 377 -10.09 24.86 -21.93
CA ILE A 377 -11.52 25.07 -21.66
C ILE A 377 -11.96 26.37 -22.33
N GLY A 378 -13.09 26.35 -23.04
CA GLY A 378 -13.67 27.46 -23.80
C GLY A 378 -13.43 27.42 -25.32
N ALA A 379 -12.66 26.44 -25.81
CA ALA A 379 -12.44 26.22 -27.25
C ALA A 379 -13.45 25.21 -27.80
N THR A 380 -13.95 25.45 -29.02
CA THR A 380 -14.98 24.60 -29.66
C THR A 380 -14.42 23.68 -30.74
N SER A 381 -13.21 23.97 -31.22
CA SER A 381 -12.47 23.14 -32.17
C SER A 381 -10.96 23.27 -31.96
N ALA A 382 -10.21 22.23 -32.31
CA ALA A 382 -8.75 22.24 -32.45
C ALA A 382 -8.24 23.39 -33.35
N ALA A 383 -9.04 23.85 -34.30
CA ALA A 383 -8.73 25.00 -35.14
C ALA A 383 -8.69 26.34 -34.37
N ASP A 384 -9.34 26.40 -33.20
CA ASP A 384 -9.34 27.57 -32.31
C ASP A 384 -8.09 27.63 -31.42
N VAL A 385 -7.30 26.55 -31.38
CA VAL A 385 -6.12 26.41 -30.51
C VAL A 385 -4.84 26.42 -31.33
N ASN A 386 -4.04 27.48 -31.18
CA ASN A 386 -2.70 27.55 -31.74
C ASN A 386 -1.65 27.19 -30.69
N ILE A 387 -0.89 26.12 -30.93
CA ILE A 387 0.26 25.76 -30.08
C ILE A 387 1.54 26.16 -30.80
N GLU A 388 2.30 27.03 -30.17
CA GLU A 388 3.59 27.52 -30.68
C GLU A 388 4.72 26.82 -29.90
N SER A 389 5.64 26.20 -30.63
CA SER A 389 6.87 25.64 -30.04
C SER A 389 7.79 26.78 -29.55
N PRO A 390 8.73 26.50 -28.63
CA PRO A 390 9.73 27.49 -28.18
C PRO A 390 10.59 28.08 -29.31
N LEU A 391 10.60 27.44 -30.49
CA LEU A 391 11.30 27.87 -31.69
C LEU A 391 10.42 28.75 -32.62
N GLY A 392 9.22 29.13 -32.18
CA GLY A 392 8.30 29.99 -32.93
C GLY A 392 7.56 29.29 -34.08
N SER A 393 7.60 27.96 -34.12
CA SER A 393 6.89 27.16 -35.13
C SER A 393 5.52 26.76 -34.60
N ILE A 394 4.45 27.09 -35.33
CA ILE A 394 3.09 26.63 -35.06
C ILE A 394 3.01 25.13 -35.36
N MET A 395 2.65 24.33 -34.35
CA MET A 395 2.45 22.90 -34.52
C MET A 395 1.07 22.66 -35.13
N THR A 396 1.00 21.87 -36.20
CA THR A 396 -0.26 21.46 -36.84
C THR A 396 -0.50 19.97 -36.63
N ALA A 397 -1.77 19.58 -36.56
CA ALA A 397 -2.26 18.25 -36.19
C ALA A 397 -1.71 17.04 -36.99
N VAL A 398 -0.94 17.28 -38.05
CA VAL A 398 -0.63 16.27 -39.07
C VAL A 398 0.59 15.41 -38.69
N THR A 399 1.33 15.71 -37.61
CA THR A 399 2.54 14.92 -37.28
C THR A 399 2.84 14.67 -35.80
N THR A 400 2.20 15.34 -34.85
CA THR A 400 2.67 15.33 -33.44
C THR A 400 1.60 15.44 -32.36
N SER A 401 0.29 15.52 -32.71
CA SER A 401 -0.73 15.82 -31.70
C SER A 401 -2.05 15.09 -31.86
N VAL A 402 -2.59 14.60 -30.73
CA VAL A 402 -3.93 14.02 -30.62
C VAL A 402 -4.87 15.10 -30.10
N TYR A 403 -6.04 15.26 -30.74
CA TYR A 403 -7.05 16.23 -30.34
C TYR A 403 -8.32 15.52 -29.89
N PHE A 404 -8.81 15.89 -28.71
CA PHE A 404 -10.18 15.70 -28.30
C PHE A 404 -10.90 17.04 -28.48
N GLU A 405 -12.04 17.01 -29.18
CA GLU A 405 -12.91 18.17 -29.35
C GLU A 405 -14.26 17.88 -28.67
N SER A 406 -14.68 18.77 -27.76
CA SER A 406 -16.04 18.87 -27.24
C SER A 406 -16.57 20.30 -27.45
N PRO A 407 -17.89 20.54 -27.27
CA PRO A 407 -18.49 21.86 -27.48
C PRO A 407 -17.84 22.99 -26.69
N ASP A 408 -17.26 22.70 -25.51
CA ASP A 408 -16.66 23.69 -24.59
C ASP A 408 -15.21 23.36 -24.18
N LYS A 409 -14.62 22.28 -24.70
CA LYS A 409 -13.28 21.81 -24.28
C LYS A 409 -12.53 21.19 -25.45
N VAL A 410 -11.27 21.60 -25.62
CA VAL A 410 -10.32 20.95 -26.53
C VAL A 410 -9.15 20.43 -25.72
N VAL A 411 -8.87 19.12 -25.79
CA VAL A 411 -7.64 18.55 -25.21
C VAL A 411 -6.67 18.28 -26.35
N VAL A 412 -5.44 18.75 -26.23
CA VAL A 412 -4.37 18.51 -27.18
C VAL A 412 -3.22 17.82 -26.48
N THR A 413 -2.87 16.61 -26.91
CA THR A 413 -1.63 15.95 -26.49
C THR A 413 -0.55 16.25 -27.52
N VAL A 414 0.63 16.69 -27.08
CA VAL A 414 1.83 16.88 -27.90
C VAL A 414 2.81 15.75 -27.60
N LEU A 415 3.11 14.95 -28.62
CA LEU A 415 4.06 13.84 -28.54
C LEU A 415 5.48 14.33 -28.85
N ASN A 416 6.45 13.86 -28.06
CA ASN A 416 7.89 14.11 -28.18
C ASN A 416 8.28 15.59 -28.38
N PRO A 417 7.91 16.50 -27.46
CA PRO A 417 8.38 17.88 -27.54
C PRO A 417 9.92 17.95 -27.38
N THR A 418 10.63 18.66 -28.26
CA THR A 418 12.09 18.91 -28.09
C THR A 418 12.33 19.95 -27.00
N PRO A 419 13.08 19.68 -25.90
CA PRO A 419 14.56 19.56 -25.88
C PRO A 419 15.16 18.37 -25.04
N ALA A 420 16.46 18.43 -24.65
CA ALA A 420 17.43 17.35 -24.36
C ALA A 420 17.41 16.48 -23.05
N GLN A 421 17.45 15.15 -23.21
CA GLN A 421 17.77 14.06 -22.26
C GLN A 421 17.88 14.38 -20.74
N THR A 422 16.95 13.88 -19.93
CA THR A 422 17.10 13.36 -18.53
C THR A 422 15.77 12.73 -18.06
N SER A 423 15.72 11.94 -16.98
CA SER A 423 14.57 11.07 -16.59
C SER A 423 14.01 11.29 -15.18
N VAL A 424 14.05 12.53 -14.66
CA VAL A 424 13.63 12.85 -13.27
C VAL A 424 12.17 12.51 -13.03
N ASP A 425 11.93 11.73 -11.99
CA ASP A 425 10.62 11.33 -11.48
C ASP A 425 10.64 11.43 -9.95
N PHE A 426 9.47 11.45 -9.31
CA PHE A 426 9.40 11.41 -7.86
C PHE A 426 8.23 10.56 -7.38
N HIS A 427 8.38 9.99 -6.20
CA HIS A 427 7.26 9.43 -5.45
C HIS A 427 7.07 10.22 -4.16
N TYR A 428 5.85 10.17 -3.62
CA TYR A 428 5.59 10.76 -2.32
C TYR A 428 4.89 9.77 -1.39
N LEU A 429 5.08 9.99 -0.10
CA LEU A 429 4.46 9.24 0.98
C LEU A 429 3.94 10.22 2.03
N ILE A 430 2.75 9.96 2.56
CA ILE A 430 2.17 10.78 3.62
C ILE A 430 2.37 10.08 4.96
N THR A 431 2.85 10.83 5.95
CA THR A 431 3.08 10.34 7.31
C THR A 431 2.39 11.23 8.33
N GLU A 432 1.98 10.63 9.43
CA GLU A 432 1.41 11.32 10.59
C GLU A 432 2.26 11.11 11.83
N GLU A 433 2.35 12.15 12.65
CA GLU A 433 2.98 12.03 13.98
C GLU A 433 2.06 11.22 14.91
N ALA A 434 2.64 10.20 15.54
CA ALA A 434 2.01 9.40 16.58
C ALA A 434 2.30 9.97 17.98
N GLU A 435 1.65 9.42 18.99
CA GLU A 435 1.75 9.87 20.38
C GLU A 435 3.17 9.74 20.97
N ASP A 436 3.97 8.84 20.40
CA ASP A 436 5.38 8.61 20.72
C ASP A 436 6.34 9.64 20.06
N GLY A 437 5.81 10.55 19.26
CA GLY A 437 6.56 11.58 18.51
C GLY A 437 7.35 11.01 17.33
N TYR A 438 6.99 9.84 16.82
CA TYR A 438 7.50 9.31 15.54
C TYR A 438 6.49 9.55 14.43
N PHE A 439 6.99 9.63 13.20
CA PHE A 439 6.16 9.80 12.01
C PHE A 439 5.98 8.44 11.35
N TYR A 440 4.73 7.97 11.28
CA TYR A 440 4.41 6.73 10.60
C TYR A 440 3.61 7.00 9.33
N ARG A 441 3.85 6.18 8.30
CA ARG A 441 3.02 6.20 7.08
C ARG A 441 1.55 6.02 7.44
N ILE A 442 0.70 6.83 6.82
CA ILE A 442 -0.73 6.60 6.92
C ILE A 442 -1.14 5.39 6.07
N SER A 443 -1.96 4.54 6.65
CA SER A 443 -2.79 3.59 5.91
C SER A 443 -3.95 4.36 5.28
N GLY A 444 -4.06 4.32 3.95
CA GLY A 444 -5.11 4.98 3.16
C GLY A 444 -5.04 6.51 3.08
N LYS A 445 -6.21 7.16 3.19
CA LYS A 445 -6.40 8.60 2.89
C LYS A 445 -6.11 9.49 4.11
N PRO A 446 -5.57 10.72 3.92
CA PRO A 446 -5.36 11.66 5.02
C PRO A 446 -6.70 12.14 5.60
N ILE A 447 -6.71 12.46 6.89
CA ILE A 447 -7.87 13.03 7.59
C ILE A 447 -7.84 14.54 7.44
N GLU A 448 -8.97 15.11 7.04
CA GLU A 448 -9.14 16.55 6.92
C GLU A 448 -8.69 17.32 8.19
N GLY A 449 -7.96 18.41 7.99
CA GLY A 449 -7.57 19.36 9.03
C GLY A 449 -6.42 18.88 9.93
N LYS A 450 -5.94 17.63 9.77
CA LYS A 450 -4.78 17.12 10.50
C LYS A 450 -3.48 17.58 9.83
N GLN A 451 -2.44 17.77 10.65
CA GLN A 451 -1.09 18.05 10.17
C GLN A 451 -0.40 16.76 9.72
N TYR A 452 0.21 16.81 8.54
CA TYR A 452 0.92 15.70 7.92
C TYR A 452 2.33 16.13 7.52
N ARG A 453 3.21 15.14 7.40
CA ARG A 453 4.50 15.28 6.72
C ARG A 453 4.49 14.43 5.47
N ILE A 454 4.69 15.06 4.33
CA ILE A 454 4.79 14.41 3.02
C ILE A 454 6.27 14.26 2.71
N TYR A 455 6.76 13.02 2.64
CA TYR A 455 8.09 12.70 2.15
C TYR A 455 8.04 12.57 0.63
N LEU A 456 9.05 13.08 -0.06
CA LEU A 456 9.20 13.03 -1.51
C LEU A 456 10.58 12.46 -1.83
N THR A 457 10.62 11.35 -2.55
CA THR A 457 11.87 10.75 -3.00
C THR A 457 11.97 10.96 -4.49
N VAL A 458 13.05 11.62 -4.90
CA VAL A 458 13.36 12.00 -6.26
C VAL A 458 14.31 10.97 -6.86
N TYR A 459 13.93 10.48 -8.03
CA TYR A 459 14.71 9.55 -8.83
C TYR A 459 15.36 10.26 -9.99
N ASP A 460 16.53 9.76 -10.38
CA ASP A 460 17.28 10.22 -11.56
C ASP A 460 17.58 11.73 -11.59
N LEU A 461 17.66 12.38 -10.42
CA LEU A 461 18.02 13.80 -10.33
C LEU A 461 19.46 14.01 -10.81
N PRO A 462 19.69 14.69 -11.95
CA PRO A 462 21.02 14.82 -12.53
C PRO A 462 21.90 15.72 -11.67
N VAL A 463 23.21 15.44 -11.68
CA VAL A 463 24.19 16.25 -10.96
C VAL A 463 24.11 17.72 -11.40
N GLY A 464 23.77 18.59 -10.44
CA GLY A 464 23.63 20.04 -10.64
C GLY A 464 22.21 20.52 -10.98
N MET A 465 21.22 19.62 -11.01
CA MET A 465 19.83 20.05 -10.85
C MET A 465 19.49 20.13 -9.36
N ASP A 466 18.66 21.11 -9.01
CA ASP A 466 18.16 21.33 -7.66
C ASP A 466 16.66 21.05 -7.59
N ALA A 467 16.21 20.58 -6.43
CA ALA A 467 14.81 20.52 -6.04
C ALA A 467 14.51 21.72 -5.13
N SER A 468 13.66 22.63 -5.60
CA SER A 468 13.47 23.92 -4.92
C SER A 468 12.17 23.99 -4.10
N GLY A 469 11.17 23.16 -4.37
CA GLY A 469 9.93 23.16 -3.58
C GLY A 469 8.84 22.24 -4.09
N VAL A 470 7.72 22.27 -3.38
CA VAL A 470 6.50 21.53 -3.71
C VAL A 470 5.31 22.48 -3.77
N ARG A 471 4.39 22.22 -4.68
CA ARG A 471 3.13 22.94 -4.83
C ARG A 471 1.98 21.96 -4.68
N LEU A 472 0.96 22.35 -3.91
CA LEU A 472 -0.30 21.64 -3.80
C LEU A 472 -1.34 22.37 -4.64
N GLU A 473 -1.88 21.70 -5.64
CA GLU A 473 -2.86 22.29 -6.57
C GLU A 473 -4.25 21.74 -6.28
N THR A 474 -5.22 22.63 -6.15
CA THR A 474 -6.64 22.26 -6.09
C THR A 474 -7.31 22.61 -7.42
N ASN A 475 -8.49 22.05 -7.71
CA ASN A 475 -9.23 22.23 -8.97
C ASN A 475 -9.40 23.72 -9.34
N GLY A 476 -8.47 24.26 -10.13
CA GLY A 476 -8.49 25.61 -10.70
C GLY A 476 -7.73 26.69 -9.92
N SER A 477 -6.95 26.38 -8.88
CA SER A 477 -6.06 27.38 -8.26
C SER A 477 -4.81 26.78 -7.61
N PRO A 478 -3.62 27.37 -7.85
CA PRO A 478 -2.44 27.09 -7.03
C PRO A 478 -2.77 27.32 -5.56
N THR A 479 -2.59 26.31 -4.72
CA THR A 479 -2.35 26.54 -3.29
C THR A 479 -0.84 26.73 -3.10
N ASN A 480 -0.49 27.60 -2.16
CA ASN A 480 0.86 28.11 -1.88
C ASN A 480 2.02 27.14 -2.21
N ASN A 481 3.11 27.69 -2.75
CA ASN A 481 4.40 27.00 -2.79
C ASN A 481 4.87 26.69 -1.37
N LEU A 482 5.27 25.45 -1.14
CA LEU A 482 5.78 24.95 0.13
C LEU A 482 7.28 24.68 0.00
N ASP A 483 8.02 25.15 0.98
CA ASP A 483 9.46 24.90 1.09
C ASP A 483 9.70 23.44 1.50
N ILE A 484 10.62 22.78 0.81
CA ILE A 484 11.04 21.42 1.13
C ILE A 484 12.27 21.42 2.04
N SER A 485 12.41 20.39 2.84
CA SER A 485 13.60 20.13 3.68
C SER A 485 14.20 18.79 3.32
N GLU A 486 15.51 18.73 3.10
CA GLU A 486 16.24 17.48 2.81
C GLU A 486 16.26 16.59 4.06
N VAL A 487 16.06 15.28 3.86
CA VAL A 487 16.21 14.28 4.93
C VAL A 487 17.69 14.08 5.21
N ALA A 488 18.10 14.37 6.45
CA ALA A 488 19.49 14.32 6.82
C ALA A 488 20.01 12.87 6.78
N GLY A 489 21.16 12.65 6.12
CA GLY A 489 21.75 11.32 6.00
C GLY A 489 21.32 10.56 4.75
N ASP A 490 20.37 11.06 3.97
CA ASP A 490 20.10 10.51 2.65
C ASP A 490 20.92 11.26 1.58
N PHE A 491 21.28 10.65 0.45
CA PHE A 491 22.16 11.26 -0.56
C PHE A 491 21.45 12.33 -1.42
N GLY A 492 20.70 13.25 -0.78
CA GLY A 492 20.02 14.36 -1.45
C GLY A 492 18.88 13.95 -2.39
N THR A 493 18.35 12.73 -2.22
CA THR A 493 17.24 12.20 -3.02
C THR A 493 15.91 12.32 -2.31
N THR A 494 15.90 12.42 -0.98
CA THR A 494 14.65 12.48 -0.20
C THR A 494 14.47 13.82 0.51
N TYR A 495 13.27 14.36 0.35
CA TYR A 495 12.83 15.62 0.92
C TYR A 495 11.54 15.42 1.71
N PHE A 496 11.21 16.37 2.58
CA PHE A 496 9.91 16.39 3.23
C PHE A 496 9.32 17.80 3.31
N VAL A 497 8.00 17.86 3.37
CA VAL A 497 7.22 19.07 3.59
C VAL A 497 6.14 18.80 4.64
N SER A 498 5.92 19.75 5.55
CA SER A 498 4.84 19.65 6.55
C SER A 498 3.67 20.55 6.14
N THR A 499 2.46 20.00 6.13
CA THR A 499 1.27 20.71 5.65
C THR A 499 0.00 20.21 6.34
N THR A 500 -1.07 20.99 6.24
CA THR A 500 -2.44 20.60 6.65
C THR A 500 -3.32 20.56 5.43
N LEU A 501 -4.07 19.47 5.26
CA LEU A 501 -4.93 19.25 4.09
C LEU A 501 -6.40 19.50 4.47
N SER A 502 -7.10 20.37 3.76
CA SER A 502 -8.57 20.54 3.88
C SER A 502 -9.31 19.43 3.12
N TYR A 503 -10.64 19.45 3.07
CA TYR A 503 -11.43 18.48 2.28
C TYR A 503 -11.25 18.60 0.75
N ASP A 504 -10.38 19.50 0.28
CA ASP A 504 -10.12 19.69 -1.14
C ASP A 504 -9.32 18.53 -1.73
N LEU A 505 -9.50 18.28 -3.03
CA LEU A 505 -8.66 17.37 -3.80
C LEU A 505 -7.35 18.07 -4.15
N TYR A 506 -6.22 17.42 -3.87
CA TYR A 506 -4.91 18.00 -4.15
C TYR A 506 -4.11 17.18 -5.14
N LYS A 507 -3.53 17.84 -6.15
CA LYS A 507 -2.36 17.32 -6.88
C LYS A 507 -1.09 17.85 -6.23
N ILE A 508 -0.06 17.02 -6.19
CA ILE A 508 1.25 17.41 -5.69
C ILE A 508 2.21 17.58 -6.87
N SER A 509 2.80 18.76 -6.99
CA SER A 509 3.78 19.10 -8.01
C SER A 509 5.11 19.43 -7.33
N MET A 510 6.20 18.78 -7.73
CA MET A 510 7.55 19.10 -7.30
C MET A 510 8.24 19.93 -8.37
N TYR A 511 8.98 20.97 -7.98
CA TYR A 511 9.65 21.85 -8.92
C TYR A 511 11.06 22.21 -8.46
N GLY A 512 11.89 22.62 -9.42
CA GLY A 512 13.27 22.99 -9.15
C GLY A 512 13.93 23.72 -10.31
N THR A 513 15.26 23.81 -10.29
CA THR A 513 16.02 24.49 -11.35
C THR A 513 17.20 23.66 -11.84
N ASP A 514 17.55 23.81 -13.12
CA ASP A 514 18.74 23.21 -13.71
C ASP A 514 19.99 24.11 -13.56
N ASN A 515 21.15 23.58 -13.96
CA ASN A 515 22.43 24.31 -13.99
C ASN A 515 22.41 25.62 -14.81
N SER A 516 21.44 25.79 -15.70
CA SER A 516 21.28 26.97 -16.56
C SER A 516 20.24 27.96 -16.00
N GLY A 517 19.62 27.64 -14.86
CA GLY A 517 18.56 28.43 -14.22
C GLY A 517 17.17 28.23 -14.85
N ASN A 518 16.98 27.22 -15.71
CA ASN A 518 15.65 26.88 -16.20
C ASN A 518 14.88 26.10 -15.14
N THR A 519 13.59 26.36 -15.01
CA THR A 519 12.72 25.66 -14.07
C THR A 519 12.23 24.34 -14.63
N TRP A 520 12.20 23.30 -13.82
CA TRP A 520 11.53 22.03 -14.11
C TRP A 520 10.39 21.80 -13.13
N MET A 521 9.36 21.04 -13.54
CA MET A 521 8.23 20.67 -12.68
C MET A 521 7.72 19.27 -13.02
N ARG A 522 7.47 18.45 -12.01
CA ARG A 522 6.83 17.14 -12.11
C ARG A 522 5.56 17.17 -11.29
N THR A 523 4.45 16.76 -11.87
CA THR A 523 3.17 16.64 -11.17
C THR A 523 2.86 15.18 -11.01
N SER A 524 2.58 14.78 -9.76
CA SER A 524 2.07 13.46 -9.47
C SER A 524 0.73 13.26 -10.20
N PRO A 525 0.52 12.13 -10.88
CA PRO A 525 -0.79 11.80 -11.45
C PRO A 525 -1.83 11.51 -10.35
N TYR A 526 -1.39 11.21 -9.13
CA TYR A 526 -2.26 10.84 -8.02
C TYR A 526 -2.82 12.06 -7.29
N LEU A 527 -4.12 12.02 -7.03
CA LEU A 527 -4.78 12.97 -6.14
C LEU A 527 -4.65 12.51 -4.70
N ILE A 528 -4.28 13.45 -3.84
CA ILE A 528 -4.47 13.33 -2.41
C ILE A 528 -5.93 13.70 -2.14
N THR A 529 -6.68 12.76 -1.58
CA THR A 529 -8.12 12.92 -1.30
C THR A 529 -8.36 12.83 0.21
N PRO A 530 -8.33 13.95 0.94
CA PRO A 530 -8.61 13.95 2.36
C PRO A 530 -10.03 13.48 2.66
N THR A 531 -10.20 12.80 3.78
CA THR A 531 -11.46 12.18 4.21
C THR A 531 -11.77 12.50 5.66
N THR A 532 -12.98 12.18 6.08
CA THR A 532 -13.43 12.31 7.48
C THR A 532 -13.57 10.97 8.18
N VAL A 533 -13.12 9.88 7.55
CA VAL A 533 -13.20 8.51 8.10
C VAL A 533 -11.82 7.91 8.23
N ARG A 534 -11.56 7.23 9.35
CA ARG A 534 -10.32 6.48 9.55
C ARG A 534 -10.62 5.00 9.74
N LEU A 535 -9.87 4.16 9.04
CA LEU A 535 -9.76 2.74 9.32
C LEU A 535 -8.48 2.47 10.13
N LYS A 536 -8.59 1.67 11.19
CA LYS A 536 -7.44 1.14 11.93
C LYS A 536 -7.56 -0.36 12.05
N VAL A 537 -6.48 -1.07 11.76
CA VAL A 537 -6.42 -2.51 11.98
C VAL A 537 -6.23 -2.77 13.48
N ILE A 538 -7.08 -3.59 14.07
CA ILE A 538 -6.96 -4.00 15.47
C ILE A 538 -6.16 -5.30 15.56
N SER A 539 -6.52 -6.29 14.72
CA SER A 539 -5.85 -7.58 14.70
C SER A 539 -5.89 -8.24 13.33
N THR A 540 -4.75 -8.82 12.96
CA THR A 540 -4.57 -9.65 11.77
C THR A 540 -4.08 -11.02 12.22
N PRO A 541 -5.01 -11.96 12.40
CA PRO A 541 -4.66 -13.26 12.92
C PRO A 541 -3.88 -14.07 11.89
N ASP A 542 -3.07 -15.00 12.38
CA ASP A 542 -2.57 -16.06 11.52
C ASP A 542 -3.74 -16.87 10.96
N LEU A 543 -3.68 -17.16 9.66
CA LEU A 543 -4.69 -17.98 8.99
C LEU A 543 -4.08 -19.33 8.64
N TYR A 544 -4.65 -20.40 9.22
CA TYR A 544 -4.21 -21.77 8.96
C TYR A 544 -5.24 -22.51 8.11
N MET A 545 -4.76 -23.49 7.33
CA MET A 545 -5.62 -24.33 6.50
C MET A 545 -6.77 -24.96 7.31
N ASN A 546 -7.99 -24.88 6.79
CA ASN A 546 -9.23 -25.38 7.41
C ASN A 546 -9.55 -24.79 8.79
N THR A 547 -8.93 -23.66 9.16
CA THR A 547 -9.33 -22.90 10.35
C THR A 547 -10.06 -21.63 9.99
N VAL A 548 -10.81 -21.10 10.96
CA VAL A 548 -11.43 -19.79 10.86
C VAL A 548 -10.65 -18.85 11.77
N SER A 549 -10.20 -17.74 11.21
CA SER A 549 -9.54 -16.67 11.95
C SER A 549 -10.37 -15.39 11.89
N THR A 550 -10.31 -14.61 12.97
CA THR A 550 -11.09 -13.38 13.12
C THR A 550 -10.25 -12.16 12.81
N VAL A 551 -10.69 -11.37 11.84
CA VAL A 551 -10.10 -10.09 11.48
C VAL A 551 -10.94 -8.98 12.09
N SER A 552 -10.31 -7.98 12.70
CA SER A 552 -11.04 -6.84 13.26
C SER A 552 -10.42 -5.48 12.95
N TYR A 553 -11.30 -4.52 12.67
CA TYR A 553 -10.96 -3.14 12.30
C TYR A 553 -11.81 -2.16 13.09
N THR A 554 -11.23 -1.01 13.41
CA THR A 554 -11.97 0.14 13.94
C THR A 554 -12.26 1.12 12.82
N VAL A 555 -13.53 1.49 12.67
CA VAL A 555 -13.96 2.63 11.84
C VAL A 555 -14.19 3.81 12.77
N GLU A 556 -13.45 4.90 12.56
CA GLU A 556 -13.58 6.14 13.33
C GLU A 556 -14.18 7.25 12.46
N ASN A 557 -15.20 7.93 12.99
CA ASN A 557 -15.76 9.13 12.37
C ASN A 557 -15.00 10.36 12.89
N LYS A 558 -14.21 10.99 12.04
CA LYS A 558 -13.48 12.24 12.31
C LYS A 558 -14.21 13.48 11.81
N GLY A 559 -15.39 13.32 11.21
CA GLY A 559 -16.26 14.42 10.82
C GLY A 559 -16.90 15.12 12.02
N PHE A 560 -17.38 16.34 11.79
CA PHE A 560 -18.04 17.16 12.81
C PHE A 560 -19.45 16.69 13.17
N GLU A 561 -20.08 15.86 12.34
CA GLU A 561 -21.45 15.38 12.51
C GLU A 561 -21.51 13.86 12.71
N SER A 562 -22.63 13.38 13.24
CA SER A 562 -22.90 11.94 13.32
C SER A 562 -23.33 11.46 11.94
N GLU A 563 -22.72 10.38 11.46
CA GLU A 563 -22.89 9.91 10.08
C GLU A 563 -23.16 8.40 10.09
N THR A 564 -23.97 7.93 9.13
CA THR A 564 -24.24 6.50 8.98
C THR A 564 -23.35 5.94 7.88
N PHE A 565 -22.45 5.03 8.25
CA PHE A 565 -21.53 4.39 7.33
C PHE A 565 -22.02 2.99 6.96
N VAL A 566 -21.74 2.61 5.71
CA VAL A 566 -21.81 1.24 5.23
C VAL A 566 -20.37 0.76 5.06
N VAL A 567 -20.03 -0.31 5.77
CA VAL A 567 -18.73 -0.96 5.73
C VAL A 567 -18.91 -2.30 5.05
N GLU A 568 -18.18 -2.51 3.96
CA GLU A 568 -18.17 -3.77 3.22
C GLU A 568 -16.79 -4.40 3.30
N VAL A 569 -16.78 -5.72 3.49
CA VAL A 569 -15.56 -6.52 3.52
C VAL A 569 -15.66 -7.55 2.40
N THR A 570 -14.68 -7.53 1.51
CA THR A 570 -14.58 -8.43 0.35
C THR A 570 -13.25 -9.15 0.36
N ASP A 571 -13.14 -10.25 -0.36
CA ASP A 571 -11.88 -10.96 -0.50
C ASP A 571 -11.72 -11.54 -1.91
N ASP A 572 -10.47 -11.65 -2.37
CA ASP A 572 -10.12 -12.09 -3.73
C ASP A 572 -10.34 -13.59 -3.98
N ARG A 573 -10.61 -14.38 -2.94
CA ARG A 573 -10.70 -15.86 -2.99
C ARG A 573 -12.04 -16.45 -2.57
N GLY A 574 -12.99 -15.62 -2.14
CA GLY A 574 -14.27 -16.04 -1.56
C GLY A 574 -14.14 -16.82 -0.24
N LEU A 575 -13.14 -16.50 0.58
CA LEU A 575 -12.86 -17.14 1.87
C LEU A 575 -13.51 -16.44 3.07
N LEU A 576 -14.14 -15.27 2.88
CA LEU A 576 -14.94 -14.65 3.91
C LEU A 576 -16.15 -15.51 4.27
N THR A 577 -16.42 -15.59 5.57
CA THR A 577 -17.54 -16.33 6.14
C THR A 577 -18.38 -15.42 7.03
N GLY A 578 -19.70 -15.63 7.03
CA GLY A 578 -20.62 -14.85 7.85
C GLY A 578 -21.05 -13.52 7.22
N GLN A 579 -21.19 -12.49 8.06
CA GLN A 579 -21.63 -11.15 7.64
C GLN A 579 -20.45 -10.36 7.07
N THR A 580 -20.62 -9.80 5.88
CA THR A 580 -19.59 -9.03 5.17
C THR A 580 -19.99 -7.57 4.92
N SER A 581 -21.22 -7.19 5.23
CA SER A 581 -21.71 -5.81 5.08
C SER A 581 -22.34 -5.34 6.39
N PHE A 582 -21.95 -4.15 6.85
CA PHE A 582 -22.32 -3.58 8.14
C PHE A 582 -22.79 -2.14 7.96
N THR A 583 -23.95 -1.79 8.51
CA THR A 583 -24.45 -0.42 8.54
C THR A 583 -24.37 0.11 9.97
N GLN A 584 -23.60 1.17 10.21
CA GLN A 584 -23.36 1.70 11.55
C GLN A 584 -23.50 3.21 11.61
N LEU A 585 -24.29 3.71 12.55
CA LEU A 585 -24.33 5.12 12.92
C LEU A 585 -23.19 5.41 13.89
N ILE A 586 -22.24 6.26 13.49
CA ILE A 586 -21.09 6.62 14.31
C ILE A 586 -21.18 8.12 14.62
N THR A 587 -21.20 8.46 15.91
CA THR A 587 -21.20 9.86 16.36
C THR A 587 -19.92 10.58 15.95
N SER A 588 -19.93 11.91 15.86
CA SER A 588 -18.70 12.69 15.65
C SER A 588 -17.62 12.31 16.67
N ASN A 589 -16.39 12.09 16.20
CA ASN A 589 -15.25 11.56 16.96
C ASN A 589 -15.48 10.20 17.64
N GLY A 590 -16.57 9.51 17.31
CA GLY A 590 -16.86 8.16 17.75
C GLY A 590 -16.14 7.10 16.91
N SER A 591 -16.17 5.86 17.39
CA SER A 591 -15.63 4.71 16.68
C SER A 591 -16.49 3.48 16.88
N THR A 592 -16.37 2.52 15.96
CA THR A 592 -17.01 1.21 16.05
C THR A 592 -16.06 0.12 15.55
N GLU A 593 -16.15 -1.07 16.14
CA GLU A 593 -15.37 -2.23 15.72
C GLU A 593 -16.17 -3.06 14.72
N ILE A 594 -15.53 -3.42 13.62
CA ILE A 594 -16.03 -4.30 12.56
C ILE A 594 -15.23 -5.59 12.64
N ILE A 595 -15.96 -6.71 12.72
CA ILE A 595 -15.39 -8.05 12.91
C ILE A 595 -15.83 -8.93 11.75
N CYS A 596 -14.87 -9.59 11.12
CA CYS A 596 -15.09 -10.53 10.01
C CYS A 596 -14.33 -11.83 10.24
N GLN A 597 -14.79 -12.90 9.58
CA GLN A 597 -14.19 -14.23 9.71
C GLN A 597 -13.69 -14.71 8.36
N LEU A 598 -12.42 -15.13 8.31
CA LEU A 598 -11.80 -15.72 7.13
C LEU A 598 -11.54 -17.21 7.38
N GLN A 599 -11.90 -18.05 6.41
CA GLN A 599 -11.62 -19.48 6.47
C GLN A 599 -10.43 -19.86 5.59
N GLY A 600 -9.38 -20.42 6.20
CA GLY A 600 -8.19 -20.86 5.48
C GLY A 600 -8.46 -22.04 4.55
N SER A 601 -7.89 -22.02 3.36
CA SER A 601 -8.07 -23.03 2.30
C SER A 601 -6.73 -23.62 1.86
N SER A 602 -6.71 -24.91 1.49
CA SER A 602 -5.53 -25.52 0.84
C SER A 602 -5.29 -25.06 -0.59
N LEU A 603 -6.31 -24.48 -1.22
CA LEU A 603 -6.24 -24.14 -2.65
C LEU A 603 -5.39 -22.89 -2.90
N TYR A 604 -5.22 -22.06 -1.88
CA TYR A 604 -4.59 -20.76 -1.98
C TYR A 604 -3.50 -20.63 -0.91
N ASN A 605 -2.41 -19.94 -1.25
CA ASN A 605 -1.33 -19.65 -0.31
C ASN A 605 -1.49 -18.28 0.36
N THR A 606 -2.31 -17.41 -0.22
CA THR A 606 -2.59 -16.06 0.27
C THR A 606 -4.06 -15.74 0.03
N VAL A 607 -4.58 -14.84 0.85
CA VAL A 607 -5.87 -14.17 0.62
C VAL A 607 -5.69 -12.69 0.91
N THR A 608 -6.18 -11.85 0.00
CA THR A 608 -6.27 -10.42 0.20
C THR A 608 -7.72 -10.07 0.45
N TYR A 609 -8.00 -9.52 1.63
CA TYR A 609 -9.30 -8.96 1.93
C TYR A 609 -9.23 -7.44 1.95
N THR A 610 -10.33 -6.81 1.57
CA THR A 610 -10.46 -5.37 1.39
C THR A 610 -11.66 -4.88 2.18
N ILE A 611 -11.44 -3.83 2.97
CA ILE A 611 -12.47 -3.16 3.76
C ILE A 611 -12.73 -1.80 3.14
N THR A 612 -13.98 -1.58 2.76
CA THR A 612 -14.45 -0.40 2.06
C THR A 612 -15.47 0.29 2.95
N VAL A 613 -15.32 1.60 3.17
CA VAL A 613 -16.25 2.42 3.94
C VAL A 613 -16.86 3.50 3.06
N ARG A 614 -18.19 3.56 3.02
CA ARG A 614 -18.95 4.60 2.32
C ARG A 614 -20.05 5.17 3.20
N LYS A 615 -20.61 6.32 2.84
CA LYS A 615 -21.82 6.83 3.49
C LYS A 615 -23.03 6.03 3.03
N LEU A 616 -24.05 5.93 3.89
CA LEU A 616 -25.31 5.30 3.52
C LEU A 616 -25.94 6.05 2.33
N GLY A 617 -26.09 5.35 1.19
CA GLY A 617 -26.70 5.89 -0.02
C GLY A 617 -25.74 6.61 -0.98
N SER A 618 -24.43 6.65 -0.68
CA SER A 618 -23.38 7.11 -1.60
C SER A 618 -22.61 5.90 -2.13
N VAL A 619 -22.08 6.00 -3.35
CA VAL A 619 -21.18 4.99 -3.92
C VAL A 619 -19.69 5.37 -3.71
N ASN A 620 -19.40 6.57 -3.18
CA ASN A 620 -18.07 7.03 -2.84
C ASN A 620 -17.48 6.20 -1.72
N ILE A 621 -16.30 5.69 -2.00
CA ILE A 621 -15.48 5.03 -1.02
C ILE A 621 -14.73 6.14 -0.26
N LEU A 622 -15.21 6.44 0.94
CA LEU A 622 -14.55 7.41 1.81
C LEU A 622 -13.19 6.91 2.30
N MET A 623 -13.04 5.59 2.42
CA MET A 623 -11.83 4.93 2.87
C MET A 623 -11.83 3.47 2.39
N GLU A 624 -10.71 3.01 1.87
CA GLU A 624 -10.45 1.60 1.55
C GLU A 624 -9.12 1.19 2.16
N GLU A 625 -9.07 0.01 2.77
CA GLU A 625 -7.82 -0.60 3.24
C GLU A 625 -7.83 -2.09 2.86
N SER A 626 -6.75 -2.55 2.26
CA SER A 626 -6.57 -3.96 1.87
C SER A 626 -5.43 -4.59 2.64
N GLN A 627 -5.58 -5.88 2.95
CA GLN A 627 -4.55 -6.62 3.65
C GLN A 627 -4.45 -8.05 3.14
N THR A 628 -3.21 -8.47 2.91
CA THR A 628 -2.87 -9.82 2.46
C THR A 628 -2.44 -10.66 3.65
N ILE A 629 -3.10 -11.80 3.86
CA ILE A 629 -2.74 -12.79 4.87
C ILE A 629 -2.19 -14.03 4.16
N TYR A 630 -1.07 -14.56 4.66
CA TYR A 630 -0.53 -15.85 4.23
C TYR A 630 -1.29 -17.00 4.90
N ILE A 631 -1.68 -18.00 4.10
CA ILE A 631 -2.39 -19.19 4.59
C ILE A 631 -1.36 -20.28 4.88
N SER A 632 -1.06 -20.48 6.17
CA SER A 632 -0.10 -21.50 6.58
C SER A 632 -0.73 -22.89 6.57
N GLN A 633 0.00 -23.86 6.01
CA GLN A 633 -0.31 -25.29 6.17
C GLN A 633 0.22 -25.86 7.49
N GLU A 634 1.15 -25.15 8.12
CA GLU A 634 1.81 -25.56 9.35
C GLU A 634 1.19 -24.83 10.53
N PHE A 635 0.65 -25.60 11.47
CA PHE A 635 0.16 -25.05 12.72
C PHE A 635 1.31 -24.86 13.70
N PRO A 636 1.35 -23.74 14.46
CA PRO A 636 2.28 -23.59 15.55
C PRO A 636 2.07 -24.74 16.55
N PRO A 637 3.15 -25.29 17.12
CA PRO A 637 3.08 -26.39 18.05
C PRO A 637 2.33 -25.90 19.29
N SER A 638 1.34 -26.66 19.71
CA SER A 638 0.61 -26.38 20.93
C SER A 638 1.16 -27.24 22.07
N CYS A 639 1.24 -26.63 23.25
CA CYS A 639 1.60 -27.34 24.46
C CYS A 639 0.51 -27.31 25.50
N SER A 640 0.24 -28.48 26.05
CA SER A 640 -0.66 -28.65 27.17
C SER A 640 0.05 -29.39 28.30
N VAL A 641 -0.03 -28.86 29.51
CA VAL A 641 0.51 -29.53 30.69
C VAL A 641 -0.47 -30.62 31.11
N GLN A 642 -0.05 -31.88 31.06
CA GLN A 642 -0.92 -33.03 31.35
C GLN A 642 -0.93 -33.42 32.82
N THR A 643 0.23 -33.40 33.49
CA THR A 643 0.34 -33.74 34.90
C THR A 643 1.40 -32.89 35.57
N LEU A 644 1.03 -32.36 36.74
CA LEU A 644 1.86 -31.60 37.65
C LEU A 644 2.10 -32.47 38.88
N VAL A 645 3.36 -32.80 39.19
CA VAL A 645 3.69 -33.66 40.33
C VAL A 645 4.02 -32.79 41.56
N GLU A 646 3.23 -33.00 42.61
CA GLU A 646 3.37 -32.59 44.02
C GLU A 646 3.14 -31.12 44.39
N ILE A 647 2.53 -30.89 45.55
CA ILE A 647 2.40 -29.57 46.21
C ILE A 647 3.53 -29.51 47.25
N CYS A 648 4.27 -28.40 47.31
CA CYS A 648 5.44 -28.28 48.18
C CYS A 648 5.13 -28.40 49.70
N ASP A 649 3.85 -28.42 50.08
CA ASP A 649 3.38 -28.52 51.46
C ASP A 649 3.89 -29.79 52.20
N ASP A 650 4.28 -30.85 51.48
CA ASP A 650 4.68 -32.15 52.06
C ASP A 650 6.21 -32.36 52.20
N LEU A 651 7.05 -31.39 51.80
CA LEU A 651 8.51 -31.52 51.82
C LEU A 651 9.12 -30.82 53.05
N GLY A 652 9.14 -31.55 54.18
CA GLY A 652 9.66 -31.05 55.46
C GLY A 652 11.02 -30.35 55.38
N ASN A 653 11.07 -29.10 55.89
CA ASN A 653 12.25 -28.23 56.08
C ASN A 653 13.14 -27.91 54.87
N THR A 654 12.82 -28.35 53.65
CA THR A 654 13.52 -27.93 52.43
C THR A 654 12.81 -26.75 51.78
N SER A 655 13.57 -25.71 51.42
CA SER A 655 13.03 -24.59 50.65
C SER A 655 12.53 -25.10 49.29
N CYS A 656 11.28 -24.79 48.94
CA CYS A 656 10.67 -25.15 47.65
C CYS A 656 11.48 -24.67 46.43
N SER A 657 12.34 -23.66 46.64
CA SER A 657 13.28 -23.15 45.63
C SER A 657 14.46 -24.10 45.35
N GLU A 658 14.75 -25.09 46.19
CA GLU A 658 15.87 -26.03 45.99
C GLU A 658 15.43 -27.38 45.39
N VAL A 659 14.11 -27.59 45.28
CA VAL A 659 13.50 -28.83 44.79
C VAL A 659 13.48 -28.84 43.27
N THR A 660 13.77 -30.00 42.68
CA THR A 660 13.58 -30.23 41.24
C THR A 660 12.14 -30.65 40.98
N TRP A 661 11.41 -29.84 40.23
CA TRP A 661 10.01 -30.07 39.89
C TRP A 661 9.92 -30.93 38.65
N ASN A 662 9.04 -31.94 38.66
CA ASN A 662 8.79 -32.82 37.52
C ASN A 662 7.37 -32.63 37.01
N GLY A 663 7.21 -32.46 35.70
CA GLY A 663 5.91 -32.37 35.03
C GLY A 663 5.87 -33.19 33.76
N LYS A 664 4.67 -33.41 33.22
CA LYS A 664 4.49 -33.90 31.85
C LYS A 664 3.76 -32.86 31.01
N ALA A 665 4.29 -32.62 29.83
CA ALA A 665 3.64 -31.82 28.81
C ALA A 665 3.39 -32.67 27.57
N ALA A 666 2.25 -32.45 26.92
CA ALA A 666 1.99 -32.92 25.57
C ALA A 666 2.23 -31.79 24.59
N ILE A 667 3.12 -32.05 23.64
CA ILE A 667 3.37 -31.18 22.49
C ILE A 667 2.65 -31.77 21.29
N SER A 668 1.74 -31.00 20.70
CA SER A 668 1.12 -31.33 19.41
C SER A 668 1.74 -30.44 18.34
N PHE A 669 2.03 -31.02 17.17
CA PHE A 669 2.77 -30.38 16.09
C PHE A 669 2.41 -31.05 14.76
N THR A 670 2.54 -30.33 13.65
CA THR A 670 2.10 -30.79 12.33
C THR A 670 3.23 -31.12 11.36
N THR A 671 4.47 -30.82 11.72
CA THR A 671 5.69 -31.00 10.90
C THR A 671 6.66 -32.01 11.52
N GLU A 672 7.74 -32.36 10.81
CA GLU A 672 8.80 -33.20 11.40
C GLU A 672 9.54 -32.44 12.52
N LEU A 673 9.44 -32.96 13.74
CA LEU A 673 10.09 -32.40 14.91
C LEU A 673 11.56 -32.87 14.97
N SER A 674 12.51 -31.94 14.80
CA SER A 674 13.95 -32.25 14.78
C SER A 674 14.59 -32.28 16.17
N SER A 675 14.13 -31.43 17.10
CA SER A 675 14.68 -31.33 18.45
C SER A 675 13.72 -30.57 19.38
N ILE A 676 13.79 -30.85 20.69
CA ILE A 676 13.11 -30.07 21.74
C ILE A 676 14.19 -29.50 22.67
N ALA A 677 14.16 -28.19 22.92
CA ALA A 677 15.07 -27.50 23.84
C ALA A 677 14.30 -26.64 24.84
N GLY A 678 14.72 -26.64 26.11
CA GLY A 678 14.10 -25.87 27.17
C GLY A 678 14.81 -24.55 27.44
N SER A 679 14.02 -23.50 27.70
CA SER A 679 14.51 -22.21 28.17
C SER A 679 14.46 -22.15 29.71
N LYS A 680 15.16 -21.19 30.33
CA LYS A 680 15.09 -20.89 31.78
C LYS A 680 15.33 -22.09 32.72
N GLY A 681 16.26 -22.99 32.37
CA GLY A 681 16.61 -24.14 33.23
C GLY A 681 15.63 -25.31 33.18
N LEU A 682 14.70 -25.31 32.22
CA LEU A 682 13.87 -26.47 31.89
C LEU A 682 14.67 -27.51 31.11
N ILE A 683 14.65 -28.75 31.57
CA ILE A 683 15.26 -29.90 30.89
C ILE A 683 14.15 -30.83 30.41
N PHE A 684 14.19 -31.18 29.13
CA PHE A 684 13.22 -32.08 28.50
C PHE A 684 13.86 -33.45 28.26
N ASP A 685 13.31 -34.49 28.89
CA ASP A 685 13.71 -35.87 28.60
C ASP A 685 12.79 -36.42 27.49
N THR A 686 13.34 -36.62 26.29
CA THR A 686 12.61 -37.20 25.14
C THR A 686 13.09 -38.62 24.86
N SER A 687 12.16 -39.53 24.53
CA SER A 687 12.50 -40.79 23.86
C SER A 687 12.74 -40.50 22.38
N SER A 688 13.66 -41.23 21.74
CA SER A 688 14.21 -41.01 20.40
C SER A 688 13.22 -41.15 19.21
N GLU A 689 11.91 -41.15 19.46
CA GLU A 689 10.87 -41.21 18.43
C GLU A 689 9.90 -40.02 18.61
N TYR A 690 9.85 -39.13 17.62
CA TYR A 690 8.98 -37.96 17.61
C TYR A 690 7.72 -38.23 16.79
N SER A 691 6.63 -38.64 17.46
CA SER A 691 5.29 -38.75 16.86
C SER A 691 4.33 -37.79 17.57
N SER A 692 3.50 -37.07 16.82
CA SER A 692 2.51 -36.16 17.40
C SER A 692 1.25 -36.89 17.89
N PRO A 693 0.74 -36.62 19.10
CA PRO A 693 1.33 -35.77 20.14
C PRO A 693 2.47 -36.48 20.88
N ILE A 694 3.56 -35.76 21.19
CA ILE A 694 4.65 -36.29 22.02
C ILE A 694 4.45 -35.90 23.48
N ASN A 695 4.58 -36.87 24.37
CA ASN A 695 4.58 -36.62 25.81
C ASN A 695 6.03 -36.53 26.30
N ILE A 696 6.38 -35.41 26.93
CA ILE A 696 7.72 -35.17 27.44
C ILE A 696 7.72 -34.99 28.94
N ASN A 697 8.76 -35.49 29.60
CA ASN A 697 8.99 -35.17 31.00
C ASN A 697 9.77 -33.85 31.07
N VAL A 698 9.27 -32.91 31.85
CA VAL A 698 9.86 -31.59 32.05
C VAL A 698 10.42 -31.54 33.45
N ARG A 699 11.70 -31.15 33.58
CA ARG A 699 12.33 -30.89 34.87
C ARG A 699 12.69 -29.43 34.99
N SER A 700 12.33 -28.80 36.10
CA SER A 700 12.71 -27.41 36.42
C SER A 700 13.43 -27.33 37.75
N ARG A 701 14.50 -26.55 37.81
CA ARG A 701 15.14 -26.17 39.08
C ARG A 701 15.02 -24.66 39.23
N LEU A 702 14.22 -24.22 40.20
CA LEU A 702 14.13 -22.81 40.55
C LEU A 702 15.50 -22.35 41.08
N LEU A 703 16.05 -21.26 40.55
CA LEU A 703 17.12 -20.53 41.21
C LEU A 703 16.50 -19.27 41.83
N SER A 704 16.38 -19.30 43.15
CA SER A 704 16.03 -18.16 44.02
C SER A 704 14.82 -17.33 43.56
N VAL A 705 13.62 -17.80 43.85
CA VAL A 705 12.43 -16.94 43.92
C VAL A 705 12.26 -16.53 45.39
N LEU A 706 12.43 -15.24 45.68
CA LEU A 706 12.07 -14.63 46.97
C LEU A 706 10.54 -14.51 47.06
N LEU A 707 9.85 -15.65 47.20
CA LEU A 707 8.47 -15.67 47.67
C LEU A 707 8.49 -16.03 49.16
N PRO A 708 7.90 -15.21 50.04
CA PRO A 708 7.73 -15.58 51.43
C PRO A 708 6.69 -16.72 51.52
N ASP A 709 7.11 -17.81 52.15
CA ASP A 709 6.30 -18.87 52.75
C ASP A 709 5.52 -19.87 51.86
N SER A 710 5.97 -21.13 51.97
CA SER A 710 5.24 -22.41 52.03
C SER A 710 4.31 -22.88 50.90
N LYS A 711 3.91 -22.06 49.92
CA LYS A 711 2.96 -22.51 48.88
C LYS A 711 3.37 -22.11 47.48
N ILE A 712 4.32 -22.85 46.92
CA ILE A 712 4.58 -22.83 45.47
C ILE A 712 3.74 -23.93 44.84
N ASN A 713 2.78 -23.57 43.99
CA ASN A 713 2.03 -24.56 43.22
C ASN A 713 2.79 -24.89 41.94
N PRO A 714 2.68 -26.13 41.44
CA PRO A 714 3.21 -26.50 40.13
C PRO A 714 2.71 -25.62 38.97
N SER A 715 1.49 -25.07 39.07
CA SER A 715 0.97 -24.09 38.13
C SER A 715 1.81 -22.81 38.07
N ASP A 716 2.51 -22.45 39.14
CA ASP A 716 3.37 -21.26 39.18
C ASP A 716 4.74 -21.53 38.53
N VAL A 717 5.13 -22.82 38.43
CA VAL A 717 6.39 -23.27 37.81
C VAL A 717 6.22 -23.57 36.32
N PHE A 718 5.07 -24.14 35.95
CA PHE A 718 4.78 -24.61 34.59
C PHE A 718 3.65 -23.83 33.90
N GLY A 719 3.00 -22.87 34.57
CA GLY A 719 1.90 -22.07 33.99
C GLY A 719 2.31 -21.20 32.82
N ASP A 720 3.61 -20.90 32.72
CA ASP A 720 4.22 -20.19 31.59
C ASP A 720 4.85 -21.13 30.56
N LEU A 721 4.53 -22.43 30.56
CA LEU A 721 5.02 -23.36 29.53
C LEU A 721 4.39 -23.03 28.18
N LYS A 722 5.02 -22.09 27.47
CA LYS A 722 4.76 -21.80 26.07
C LYS A 722 5.65 -22.70 25.23
N CYS A 723 5.03 -23.40 24.28
CA CYS A 723 5.79 -24.02 23.22
C CYS A 723 5.83 -23.08 22.05
N ASP A 724 7.04 -22.78 21.66
CA ASP A 724 7.37 -21.97 20.52
C ASP A 724 8.21 -22.83 19.60
N VAL A 725 8.05 -22.70 18.29
CA VAL A 725 8.98 -23.37 17.37
C VAL A 725 10.28 -22.58 17.39
N SER A 726 11.41 -23.20 17.73
CA SER A 726 12.71 -22.59 17.46
C SER A 726 13.14 -22.72 15.98
N ASN A 727 12.25 -23.16 15.09
CA ASN A 727 12.49 -23.26 13.66
C ASN A 727 11.62 -22.26 12.90
N LYS A 728 12.33 -21.39 12.17
CA LYS A 728 11.89 -20.46 11.14
C LYS A 728 10.92 -19.37 11.63
N PRO A 729 11.12 -18.09 11.26
CA PRO A 729 9.97 -17.18 11.29
C PRO A 729 8.84 -17.87 10.51
N PRO A 730 7.57 -17.77 10.94
CA PRO A 730 6.46 -18.06 10.06
C PRO A 730 6.71 -17.32 8.75
N ILE A 731 6.35 -17.94 7.64
CA ILE A 731 6.18 -17.22 6.37
C ILE A 731 5.28 -16.04 6.70
N ALA A 732 5.89 -14.85 6.78
CA ALA A 732 5.28 -13.58 7.13
C ALA A 732 4.02 -13.70 7.99
N THR A 733 4.19 -14.01 9.28
CA THR A 733 3.26 -13.47 10.29
C THR A 733 3.25 -11.98 10.06
N THR A 734 2.06 -11.43 9.82
CA THR A 734 1.79 -10.04 9.44
C THR A 734 2.79 -9.08 10.12
N LEU A 735 3.78 -8.59 9.37
CA LEU A 735 4.64 -7.50 9.81
C LEU A 735 3.78 -6.24 9.79
N GLN A 736 3.08 -6.02 10.90
CA GLN A 736 2.21 -4.86 11.12
C GLN A 736 2.77 -3.98 12.25
N GLN A 737 4.10 -3.92 12.37
CA GLN A 737 4.69 -2.66 12.82
C GLN A 737 4.80 -1.75 11.60
N PRO A 738 4.49 -0.45 11.73
CA PRO A 738 4.81 0.50 10.68
C PRO A 738 6.28 0.32 10.36
N LEU A 739 6.58 -0.02 9.10
CA LEU A 739 7.94 0.11 8.59
C LEU A 739 8.38 1.52 8.96
N ASP A 740 9.50 1.63 9.68
CA ASP A 740 10.24 2.88 9.78
C ASP A 740 10.67 3.21 8.35
N ILE A 741 9.87 4.02 7.67
CA ILE A 741 10.13 4.43 6.29
C ILE A 741 11.02 5.65 6.37
N GLU A 742 12.32 5.38 6.43
CA GLU A 742 13.25 6.27 5.74
C GLU A 742 13.86 5.62 4.51
N ASP A 743 13.79 4.31 4.27
CA ASP A 743 14.59 3.75 3.17
C ASP A 743 14.03 2.45 2.55
N LEU A 744 13.43 2.59 1.37
CA LEU A 744 13.24 1.52 0.40
C LEU A 744 13.78 2.02 -0.95
N ASP A 745 15.09 1.93 -1.13
CA ASP A 745 15.70 1.97 -2.46
C ASP A 745 15.70 0.55 -3.04
N LEU A 746 15.14 0.37 -4.23
CA LEU A 746 15.32 -0.83 -5.04
C LEU A 746 16.41 -0.55 -6.07
N GLU A 747 17.51 -1.32 -6.01
CA GLU A 747 18.46 -1.46 -7.12
C GLU A 747 17.80 -2.09 -8.36
#